data_AF-A0A533UUK3-F1
#
_entry.id   AF-A0A533UUK3-F1
#
_cell.length_a   1.000
_cell.length_b   1.000
_cell.length_c   1.000
_cell.angle_alpha   90.00
_cell.angle_beta   90.00
_cell.angle_gamma   90.00
#
_symmetry.space_group_name_H-M   'P 1'
#
loop_
_entity.id
_entity.type
_entity.pdbx_description
1 polymer ?
#
loop_
_entity_poly.entity_id
_entity_poly.type
_entity_poly.pdbx_seq_one_letter_code
_entity_poly.pdbx_strand_id
1 'polypeptide(L)'
;MADSMTQILNAGPPGTKRNIAVLGDGFGNADQTTYNNKVNELLLNGVFGHDYFYEDMQGFNIYRVNLISNQSGVSQRVYDEHGTPNDASDDTIVSTTLKNTALGIIYSGSWAHCWLEYGANTETRIQNALNNWVPDFNYVLIILNEPGFGGCGGNGRQHVTMGSSWDVMAHEFGHGIGDLADEYCTTRTYSGGEPSRPNVTVNTNRSTIKWNKFINNTTPVHTGIGSCAGYNQGTKPPGWSDSQDVGLFEGGFTYDRGVYRPVINCRMRGNLPPYCSICYTQMKTKIHPYTGHSFVKCYSGDFNGDGKDDLLIHSGNSITIYRSDGSKLDLTFSVVERVPGSWQFKPNDQFYIGDFNGDGKDEVVVYNSVDWVMEYLGLLVDDGNNGLKLVARYDDTIPGWQFQKKDKFYVADFSGDGKKDLFVFNGSDWSMPYVGMLRSIGSSFSVVQRYDANMPSWQMKPQDRHYVGDFNGDGKDDLWVFNGTNWSYPYLGMLRSNGTTLSMTKRYDANMPSWQMKPQDRHYVGDFNGDGKDDLFVFNGSQWSIIYLGMLGSSGNSLSMTKRYDGNTPGWQMRKNDRHYVSDVNGDGKSDLFVYNYQDWSYEYLGTMVSNGTSLSSSWREDWVGEWNLGPPDIFEPCNYEGVTGKRDLIVHNQNWLGMIRNVPGSGLLLQKIYYKWIHNYRYGRNW
;
A
#
# COMPACT_ATOMS: atom_id res chain seq x y z
N MET A 1 -41.53 3.00 2.38
CA MET A 1 -40.46 2.91 1.38
C MET A 1 -40.53 1.53 0.77
N ALA A 2 -40.08 1.38 -0.47
CA ALA A 2 -39.87 0.06 -1.05
C ALA A 2 -38.52 -0.50 -0.56
N ASP A 3 -38.35 -1.81 -0.69
CA ASP A 3 -37.04 -2.43 -0.52
C ASP A 3 -36.03 -1.81 -1.49
N SER A 4 -34.78 -1.69 -1.07
CA SER A 4 -33.72 -1.08 -1.88
C SER A 4 -32.35 -1.65 -1.55
N MET A 5 -31.39 -1.39 -2.43
CA MET A 5 -29.98 -1.75 -2.24
C MET A 5 -29.09 -0.52 -2.49
N THR A 6 -28.06 -0.36 -1.67
CA THR A 6 -27.02 0.66 -1.81
C THR A 6 -25.65 0.00 -1.71
N GLN A 7 -24.79 0.20 -2.72
CA GLN A 7 -23.38 -0.14 -2.58
C GLN A 7 -22.72 0.91 -1.69
N ILE A 8 -22.30 0.51 -0.50
CA ILE A 8 -21.69 1.40 0.51
C ILE A 8 -20.17 1.31 0.53
N LEU A 9 -19.59 0.33 -0.19
CA LEU A 9 -18.17 0.25 -0.45
C LEU A 9 -17.92 -0.31 -1.85
N ASN A 10 -17.13 0.40 -2.65
CA ASN A 10 -16.86 0.09 -4.05
C ASN A 10 -15.35 -0.01 -4.34
N ALA A 11 -14.78 -1.20 -4.13
CA ALA A 11 -13.38 -1.47 -4.50
C ALA A 11 -13.20 -1.83 -5.98
N GLY A 12 -14.28 -2.10 -6.71
CA GLY A 12 -14.20 -2.41 -8.13
C GLY A 12 -15.39 -3.19 -8.66
N PRO A 13 -15.33 -3.60 -9.93
CA PRO A 13 -16.45 -4.30 -10.58
C PRO A 13 -16.82 -5.62 -9.85
N PRO A 14 -18.12 -5.98 -9.78
CA PRO A 14 -18.55 -7.31 -9.36
C PRO A 14 -17.80 -8.43 -10.10
N GLY A 15 -17.53 -9.54 -9.41
CA GLY A 15 -16.75 -10.66 -9.94
C GLY A 15 -15.23 -10.50 -9.83
N THR A 16 -14.72 -9.27 -9.67
CA THR A 16 -13.29 -9.02 -9.40
C THR A 16 -12.97 -8.87 -7.91
N LYS A 17 -14.01 -8.61 -7.10
CA LYS A 17 -13.95 -8.39 -5.65
C LYS A 17 -14.84 -9.39 -4.92
N ARG A 18 -14.69 -9.46 -3.59
CA ARG A 18 -15.60 -10.24 -2.74
C ARG A 18 -16.79 -9.39 -2.29
N ASN A 19 -17.99 -9.83 -2.65
CA ASN A 19 -19.21 -9.10 -2.36
C ASN A 19 -19.79 -9.52 -0.99
N ILE A 20 -19.99 -8.54 -0.11
CA ILE A 20 -20.70 -8.71 1.17
C ILE A 20 -22.10 -8.13 1.01
N ALA A 21 -23.13 -8.97 1.12
CA ALA A 21 -24.52 -8.56 1.18
C ALA A 21 -24.92 -8.35 2.65
N VAL A 22 -25.37 -7.14 3.00
CA VAL A 22 -25.82 -6.78 4.35
C VAL A 22 -27.34 -6.67 4.32
N LEU A 23 -28.05 -7.55 5.01
CA LEU A 23 -29.51 -7.58 5.09
C LEU A 23 -29.98 -7.11 6.48
N GLY A 24 -31.06 -6.35 6.53
CA GLY A 24 -31.73 -6.00 7.79
C GLY A 24 -33.00 -6.85 8.01
N ASP A 25 -33.23 -7.33 9.23
CA ASP A 25 -34.54 -7.90 9.62
C ASP A 25 -35.14 -7.20 10.84
N GLY A 26 -36.47 -7.09 10.87
CA GLY A 26 -37.20 -6.39 11.92
C GLY A 26 -37.12 -4.86 11.84
N PHE A 27 -36.49 -4.29 10.81
CA PHE A 27 -36.47 -2.83 10.59
C PHE A 27 -37.69 -2.40 9.78
N GLY A 28 -38.63 -1.71 10.41
CA GLY A 28 -39.76 -1.09 9.73
C GLY A 28 -39.35 0.11 8.89
N ASN A 29 -40.31 0.74 8.23
CA ASN A 29 -40.04 1.93 7.42
C ASN A 29 -39.42 3.09 8.22
N ALA A 30 -39.82 3.28 9.47
CA ALA A 30 -39.29 4.32 10.35
C ALA A 30 -37.88 3.98 10.89
N ASP A 31 -37.46 2.71 10.84
CA ASP A 31 -36.21 2.24 11.45
C ASP A 31 -35.03 2.20 10.46
N GLN A 32 -35.27 2.52 9.18
CA GLN A 32 -34.24 2.38 8.14
C GLN A 32 -33.02 3.28 8.38
N THR A 33 -33.20 4.46 8.98
CA THR A 33 -32.08 5.30 9.40
C THR A 33 -31.26 4.63 10.50
N THR A 34 -31.92 3.99 11.48
CA THR A 34 -31.26 3.22 12.54
C THR A 34 -30.46 2.06 11.95
N TYR A 35 -31.05 1.30 11.02
CA TYR A 35 -30.35 0.24 10.31
C TYR A 35 -29.11 0.75 9.57
N ASN A 36 -29.25 1.83 8.79
CA ASN A 36 -28.15 2.43 8.05
C ASN A 36 -27.00 2.86 8.97
N ASN A 37 -27.32 3.52 10.08
CA ASN A 37 -26.34 3.94 11.06
C ASN A 37 -25.65 2.75 11.71
N LYS A 38 -26.39 1.67 12.02
CA LYS A 38 -25.82 0.48 12.64
C LYS A 38 -24.90 -0.29 11.68
N VAL A 39 -25.23 -0.33 10.39
CA VAL A 39 -24.33 -0.88 9.35
C VAL A 39 -23.04 -0.06 9.30
N ASN A 40 -23.11 1.27 9.29
CA ASN A 40 -21.92 2.11 9.30
C ASN A 40 -21.09 1.92 10.58
N GLU A 41 -21.74 1.88 11.74
CA GLU A 41 -21.09 1.68 13.05
C GLU A 41 -20.36 0.35 13.13
N LEU A 42 -21.05 -0.77 12.88
CA LEU A 42 -20.47 -2.10 13.09
C LEU A 42 -19.55 -2.53 11.96
N LEU A 43 -19.92 -2.23 10.70
CA LEU A 43 -19.22 -2.78 9.54
C LEU A 43 -18.17 -1.83 9.00
N LEU A 44 -18.54 -0.61 8.60
CA LEU A 44 -17.59 0.31 7.95
C LEU A 44 -16.60 0.90 8.95
N ASN A 45 -17.08 1.48 10.04
CA ASN A 45 -16.24 2.09 11.07
C ASN A 45 -15.69 1.05 12.06
N GLY A 46 -16.45 -0.02 12.30
CA GLY A 46 -16.05 -1.13 13.14
C GLY A 46 -15.11 -2.07 12.39
N VAL A 47 -15.64 -3.16 11.82
CA VAL A 47 -14.84 -4.20 11.15
C VAL A 47 -13.83 -3.62 10.16
N PHE A 48 -14.26 -2.88 9.15
CA PHE A 48 -13.41 -2.32 8.10
C PHE A 48 -12.62 -1.06 8.51
N GLY A 49 -12.82 -0.58 9.74
CA GLY A 49 -11.99 0.46 10.35
C GLY A 49 -10.82 -0.12 11.17
N HIS A 50 -10.72 -1.44 11.30
CA HIS A 50 -9.76 -2.08 12.20
C HIS A 50 -9.05 -3.31 11.59
N ASP A 51 -7.90 -3.63 12.16
CA ASP A 51 -7.12 -4.85 11.94
C ASP A 51 -6.91 -5.19 10.45
N TYR A 52 -7.13 -6.46 10.11
CA TYR A 52 -7.03 -7.05 8.79
C TYR A 52 -7.96 -6.40 7.76
N PHE A 53 -9.19 -6.06 8.15
CA PHE A 53 -10.20 -5.59 7.20
C PHE A 53 -9.92 -4.17 6.73
N TYR A 54 -9.34 -3.34 7.61
CA TYR A 54 -8.87 -2.02 7.23
C TYR A 54 -7.78 -2.09 6.16
N GLU A 55 -6.82 -3.02 6.33
CA GLU A 55 -5.72 -3.21 5.38
C GLU A 55 -6.16 -3.76 4.02
N ASP A 56 -7.15 -4.67 4.00
CA ASP A 56 -7.57 -5.40 2.79
C ASP A 56 -8.96 -4.98 2.29
N MET A 57 -9.44 -3.80 2.68
CA MET A 57 -10.74 -3.25 2.29
C MET A 57 -10.96 -3.24 0.77
N GLN A 58 -9.90 -3.02 -0.01
CA GLN A 58 -9.83 -3.05 -1.47
C GLN A 58 -10.11 -4.44 -2.08
N GLY A 59 -10.18 -5.49 -1.25
CA GLY A 59 -10.62 -6.83 -1.64
C GLY A 59 -12.14 -7.02 -1.68
N PHE A 60 -12.91 -6.06 -1.17
CA PHE A 60 -14.35 -6.24 -0.92
C PHE A 60 -15.21 -5.20 -1.64
N ASN A 61 -16.44 -5.58 -1.96
CA ASN A 61 -17.54 -4.66 -2.19
C ASN A 61 -18.59 -4.92 -1.12
N ILE A 62 -19.27 -3.87 -0.65
CA ILE A 62 -20.30 -4.00 0.39
C ILE A 62 -21.61 -3.41 -0.12
N TYR A 63 -22.66 -4.21 -0.09
CA TYR A 63 -24.00 -3.88 -0.53
C TYR A 63 -24.96 -3.94 0.65
N ARG A 64 -25.47 -2.79 1.08
CA ARG A 64 -26.53 -2.71 2.10
C ARG A 64 -27.88 -2.84 1.43
N VAL A 65 -28.64 -3.86 1.83
CA VAL A 65 -30.01 -4.10 1.40
C VAL A 65 -30.96 -3.69 2.52
N ASN A 66 -31.78 -2.69 2.23
CA ASN A 66 -32.81 -2.15 3.10
C ASN A 66 -34.11 -2.91 2.82
N LEU A 67 -34.35 -4.00 3.56
CA LEU A 67 -35.60 -4.75 3.51
C LEU A 67 -36.60 -4.17 4.52
N ILE A 68 -37.81 -3.84 4.07
CA ILE A 68 -38.82 -3.19 4.91
C ILE A 68 -39.67 -4.24 5.61
N SER A 69 -39.51 -4.35 6.93
CA SER A 69 -40.35 -5.21 7.76
C SER A 69 -41.72 -4.58 8.02
N ASN A 70 -42.79 -5.38 8.04
CA ASN A 70 -44.15 -4.90 8.36
C ASN A 70 -44.29 -4.53 9.84
N GLN A 71 -43.50 -5.16 10.71
CA GLN A 71 -43.45 -4.86 12.14
C GLN A 71 -41.99 -4.58 12.56
N SER A 72 -41.83 -3.61 13.46
CA SER A 72 -40.54 -3.28 14.07
C SER A 72 -40.16 -4.29 15.17
N GLY A 73 -38.88 -4.63 15.22
CA GLY A 73 -38.29 -5.69 16.04
C GLY A 73 -38.48 -7.09 15.46
N VAL A 74 -37.78 -8.08 16.02
CA VAL A 74 -37.81 -9.47 15.53
C VAL A 74 -38.73 -10.38 16.35
N SER A 75 -39.04 -11.56 15.81
CA SER A 75 -39.75 -12.61 16.56
C SER A 75 -38.91 -13.06 17.74
N GLN A 76 -39.55 -13.53 18.81
CA GLN A 76 -38.88 -13.93 20.06
C GLN A 76 -39.23 -15.37 20.42
N ARG A 77 -38.25 -16.14 20.90
CA ARG A 77 -38.46 -17.44 21.53
C ARG A 77 -37.73 -17.47 22.86
N VAL A 78 -38.35 -18.06 23.87
CA VAL A 78 -37.75 -18.23 25.20
C VAL A 78 -37.67 -19.71 25.51
N TYR A 79 -36.50 -20.16 25.96
CA TYR A 79 -36.26 -21.53 26.43
C TYR A 79 -36.18 -21.57 27.96
N ASP A 80 -36.61 -22.68 28.54
CA ASP A 80 -36.16 -23.14 29.84
C ASP A 80 -34.91 -23.97 29.59
N GLU A 81 -33.74 -23.42 29.95
CA GLU A 81 -32.44 -24.03 29.73
C GLU A 81 -32.05 -25.04 30.82
N HIS A 82 -32.93 -25.33 31.79
CA HIS A 82 -32.70 -26.30 32.88
C HIS A 82 -31.37 -26.17 33.66
N GLY A 83 -30.71 -25.00 33.58
CA GLY A 83 -29.41 -24.73 34.19
C GLY A 83 -28.19 -25.14 33.34
N THR A 84 -28.39 -25.52 32.08
CA THR A 84 -27.39 -26.01 31.12
C THR A 84 -27.26 -25.09 29.87
N PRO A 85 -26.83 -23.82 30.02
CA PRO A 85 -26.86 -22.80 28.95
C PRO A 85 -26.00 -23.09 27.70
N ASN A 86 -25.22 -24.18 27.71
CA ASN A 86 -24.36 -24.61 26.60
C ASN A 86 -24.82 -25.93 25.96
N ASP A 87 -25.98 -26.46 26.35
CA ASP A 87 -26.50 -27.74 25.90
C ASP A 87 -27.96 -27.59 25.48
N ALA A 88 -28.21 -27.60 24.17
CA ALA A 88 -29.56 -27.47 23.63
C ALA A 88 -30.38 -28.77 23.75
N SER A 89 -29.81 -29.87 24.25
CA SER A 89 -30.44 -31.20 24.17
C SER A 89 -31.56 -31.41 25.19
N ASP A 90 -31.57 -30.66 26.29
CA ASP A 90 -32.63 -30.69 27.30
C ASP A 90 -33.54 -29.45 27.28
N ASP A 91 -33.18 -28.39 26.56
CA ASP A 91 -33.96 -27.15 26.47
C ASP A 91 -35.42 -27.35 26.02
N THR A 92 -36.35 -26.70 26.72
CA THR A 92 -37.79 -26.71 26.36
C THR A 92 -38.33 -25.31 26.06
N ILE A 93 -39.21 -25.20 25.05
CA ILE A 93 -39.78 -23.89 24.65
C ILE A 93 -40.81 -23.43 25.69
N VAL A 94 -40.54 -22.29 26.33
CA VAL A 94 -41.46 -21.61 27.25
C VAL A 94 -42.48 -20.78 26.49
N SER A 95 -42.03 -20.00 25.50
CA SER A 95 -42.92 -19.17 24.68
C SER A 95 -42.32 -18.85 23.32
N THR A 96 -43.19 -18.51 22.35
CA THR A 96 -42.80 -17.95 21.06
C THR A 96 -43.75 -16.83 20.69
N THR A 97 -43.20 -15.64 20.41
CA THR A 97 -43.93 -14.46 19.94
C THR A 97 -43.46 -14.12 18.53
N LEU A 98 -44.33 -14.30 17.54
CA LEU A 98 -44.00 -14.07 16.14
C LEU A 98 -44.28 -12.62 15.73
N LYS A 99 -43.38 -12.07 14.91
CA LYS A 99 -43.55 -10.80 14.19
C LYS A 99 -43.45 -11.02 12.69
N ASN A 100 -44.24 -10.25 11.94
CA ASN A 100 -44.17 -10.19 10.48
C ASN A 100 -43.01 -9.30 10.04
N THR A 101 -41.81 -9.87 10.05
CA THR A 101 -40.58 -9.22 9.60
C THR A 101 -40.19 -9.66 8.19
N ALA A 102 -39.26 -8.95 7.56
CA ALA A 102 -38.84 -9.19 6.18
C ALA A 102 -38.26 -10.60 5.99
N LEU A 103 -37.39 -11.05 6.89
CA LEU A 103 -36.73 -12.36 6.85
C LEU A 103 -37.36 -13.37 7.81
N GLY A 104 -38.14 -12.92 8.80
CA GLY A 104 -38.83 -13.81 9.74
C GLY A 104 -37.88 -14.53 10.70
N ILE A 105 -36.76 -13.90 11.06
CA ILE A 105 -35.79 -14.47 12.02
C ILE A 105 -36.37 -14.41 13.44
N ILE A 106 -36.04 -15.42 14.24
CA ILE A 106 -36.47 -15.57 15.62
C ILE A 106 -35.25 -15.40 16.53
N TYR A 107 -35.27 -14.43 17.42
CA TYR A 107 -34.25 -14.27 18.46
C TYR A 107 -34.61 -15.13 19.67
N SER A 108 -33.67 -15.95 20.13
CA SER A 108 -33.81 -16.80 21.32
C SER A 108 -33.05 -16.29 22.53
N GLY A 109 -32.01 -15.47 22.31
CA GLY A 109 -31.12 -15.01 23.38
C GLY A 109 -30.23 -16.09 24.00
N SER A 110 -30.34 -17.35 23.56
CA SER A 110 -29.67 -18.51 24.14
C SER A 110 -28.39 -18.87 23.38
N TRP A 111 -27.28 -19.04 24.10
CA TRP A 111 -26.00 -19.49 23.53
C TRP A 111 -26.14 -20.85 22.85
N ALA A 112 -26.82 -21.80 23.49
CA ALA A 112 -27.01 -23.16 22.98
C ALA A 112 -27.75 -23.19 21.62
N HIS A 113 -28.56 -22.17 21.34
CA HIS A 113 -29.31 -21.98 20.09
C HIS A 113 -28.74 -20.85 19.21
N CYS A 114 -27.46 -20.49 19.37
CA CYS A 114 -26.82 -19.45 18.58
C CYS A 114 -27.52 -18.07 18.63
N TRP A 115 -28.24 -17.79 19.72
CA TRP A 115 -29.13 -16.63 19.96
C TRP A 115 -30.26 -16.44 18.93
N LEU A 116 -30.28 -17.22 17.84
CA LEU A 116 -30.92 -16.87 16.59
C LEU A 116 -31.36 -18.13 15.86
N GLU A 117 -32.64 -18.17 15.47
CA GLU A 117 -33.26 -19.32 14.84
C GLU A 117 -34.08 -18.93 13.60
N TYR A 118 -34.29 -19.91 12.72
CA TYR A 118 -35.02 -19.72 11.48
C TYR A 118 -36.48 -20.15 11.61
N GLY A 119 -37.38 -19.29 11.16
CA GLY A 119 -38.76 -19.67 10.88
C GLY A 119 -38.86 -20.50 9.61
N ALA A 120 -40.05 -21.09 9.37
CA ALA A 120 -40.29 -22.02 8.26
C ALA A 120 -39.95 -21.47 6.86
N ASN A 121 -39.99 -20.14 6.67
CA ASN A 121 -39.74 -19.49 5.38
C ASN A 121 -38.49 -18.61 5.38
N THR A 122 -37.72 -18.58 6.47
CA THR A 122 -36.61 -17.63 6.64
C THR A 122 -35.54 -17.82 5.57
N GLU A 123 -35.11 -19.05 5.32
CA GLU A 123 -34.10 -19.33 4.30
C GLU A 123 -34.58 -18.91 2.90
N THR A 124 -35.81 -19.25 2.53
CA THR A 124 -36.40 -18.85 1.25
C THR A 124 -36.43 -17.33 1.09
N ARG A 125 -36.78 -16.60 2.16
CA ARG A 125 -36.80 -15.13 2.16
C ARG A 125 -35.40 -14.53 2.00
N ILE A 126 -34.41 -15.08 2.71
CA ILE A 126 -33.00 -14.69 2.56
C ILE A 126 -32.53 -14.90 1.13
N GLN A 127 -32.75 -16.10 0.56
CA GLN A 127 -32.33 -16.41 -0.81
C GLN A 127 -33.03 -15.53 -1.84
N ASN A 128 -34.33 -15.25 -1.68
CA ASN A 128 -35.05 -14.33 -2.56
C ASN A 128 -34.46 -12.92 -2.50
N ALA A 129 -34.13 -12.42 -1.30
CA ALA A 129 -33.50 -11.11 -1.15
C ALA A 129 -32.12 -11.06 -1.81
N LEU A 130 -31.30 -12.09 -1.62
CA LEU A 130 -29.96 -12.18 -2.21
C LEU A 130 -30.02 -12.27 -3.73
N ASN A 131 -30.85 -13.17 -4.28
CA ASN A 131 -31.02 -13.33 -5.73
C ASN A 131 -31.52 -12.05 -6.40
N ASN A 132 -32.37 -11.28 -5.71
CA ASN A 132 -32.91 -10.04 -6.26
C ASN A 132 -31.92 -8.88 -6.20
N TRP A 133 -31.18 -8.73 -5.10
CA TRP A 133 -30.42 -7.51 -4.82
C TRP A 133 -28.91 -7.66 -4.99
N VAL A 134 -28.34 -8.83 -4.67
CA VAL A 134 -26.89 -9.07 -4.69
C VAL A 134 -26.63 -10.53 -5.13
N PRO A 135 -27.00 -10.94 -6.35
CA PRO A 135 -26.92 -12.35 -6.78
C PRO A 135 -25.50 -12.93 -6.77
N ASP A 136 -24.48 -12.07 -6.93
CA ASP A 136 -23.06 -12.45 -6.90
C ASP A 136 -22.44 -12.33 -5.50
N PHE A 137 -23.22 -12.45 -4.43
CA PHE A 137 -22.71 -12.38 -3.06
C PHE A 137 -21.68 -13.49 -2.79
N ASN A 138 -20.67 -13.18 -1.98
CA ASN A 138 -19.75 -14.18 -1.43
C ASN A 138 -19.97 -14.37 0.07
N TYR A 139 -20.34 -13.30 0.75
CA TYR A 139 -20.60 -13.29 2.18
C TYR A 139 -21.91 -12.58 2.48
N VAL A 140 -22.59 -13.03 3.53
CA VAL A 140 -23.87 -12.47 3.98
C VAL A 140 -23.75 -12.06 5.44
N LEU A 141 -24.09 -10.81 5.72
CA LEU A 141 -24.27 -10.30 7.07
C LEU A 141 -25.74 -9.96 7.25
N ILE A 142 -26.36 -10.43 8.33
CA ILE A 142 -27.72 -10.07 8.68
C ILE A 142 -27.70 -9.32 10.02
N ILE A 143 -28.26 -8.12 10.04
CA ILE A 143 -28.44 -7.34 11.27
C ILE A 143 -29.90 -7.41 11.69
N LEU A 144 -30.16 -7.76 12.94
CA LEU A 144 -31.50 -7.79 13.52
C LEU A 144 -31.79 -6.53 14.29
N ASN A 145 -33.01 -6.01 14.15
CA ASN A 145 -33.58 -4.99 15.03
C ASN A 145 -33.92 -5.61 16.41
N GLU A 146 -32.88 -6.00 17.14
CA GLU A 146 -32.94 -6.58 18.48
C GLU A 146 -31.90 -5.89 19.37
N PRO A 147 -32.30 -5.21 20.46
CA PRO A 147 -31.35 -4.57 21.37
C PRO A 147 -30.54 -5.54 22.24
N GLY A 148 -31.00 -6.78 22.45
CA GLY A 148 -30.28 -7.81 23.18
C GLY A 148 -28.98 -8.26 22.49
N PHE A 149 -28.03 -8.79 23.25
CA PHE A 149 -26.77 -9.32 22.70
C PHE A 149 -27.02 -10.60 21.89
N GLY A 150 -26.27 -10.80 20.81
CA GLY A 150 -26.30 -12.04 20.04
C GLY A 150 -25.54 -11.95 18.73
N GLY A 151 -24.75 -12.99 18.45
CA GLY A 151 -24.00 -13.13 17.20
C GLY A 151 -23.70 -14.60 16.96
N CYS A 152 -23.86 -15.06 15.72
CA CYS A 152 -23.46 -16.40 15.33
C CYS A 152 -23.24 -16.44 13.81
N GLY A 153 -22.22 -17.16 13.37
CA GLY A 153 -21.82 -17.20 11.98
C GLY A 153 -21.02 -18.44 11.60
N GLY A 154 -20.89 -18.64 10.30
CA GLY A 154 -20.18 -19.77 9.70
C GLY A 154 -20.49 -19.90 8.21
N ASN A 155 -19.58 -20.54 7.46
CA ASN A 155 -19.77 -20.85 6.03
C ASN A 155 -20.17 -19.63 5.17
N GLY A 156 -19.62 -18.46 5.49
CA GLY A 156 -19.83 -17.22 4.75
C GLY A 156 -21.13 -16.47 5.09
N ARG A 157 -21.93 -16.93 6.05
CA ARG A 157 -23.08 -16.18 6.58
C ARG A 157 -22.91 -15.92 8.07
N GLN A 158 -23.25 -14.72 8.51
CA GLN A 158 -23.32 -14.38 9.92
C GLN A 158 -24.53 -13.50 10.22
N HIS A 159 -24.94 -13.53 11.47
CA HIS A 159 -26.07 -12.78 11.99
C HIS A 159 -25.64 -12.10 13.28
N VAL A 160 -26.03 -10.84 13.44
CA VAL A 160 -25.80 -10.08 14.67
C VAL A 160 -27.03 -9.27 15.03
N THR A 161 -27.18 -8.97 16.31
CA THR A 161 -28.19 -8.04 16.83
C THR A 161 -27.66 -6.60 16.86
N MET A 162 -28.54 -5.62 17.15
CA MET A 162 -28.08 -4.25 17.42
C MET A 162 -27.29 -4.15 18.73
N GLY A 163 -27.48 -5.10 19.65
CA GLY A 163 -26.75 -5.18 20.91
C GLY A 163 -25.32 -5.72 20.79
N SER A 164 -24.92 -6.21 19.61
CA SER A 164 -23.57 -6.71 19.37
C SER A 164 -22.57 -5.60 19.04
N SER A 165 -21.30 -5.88 19.29
CA SER A 165 -20.15 -5.03 18.96
C SER A 165 -19.49 -5.48 17.66
N TRP A 166 -18.67 -4.60 17.08
CA TRP A 166 -17.97 -4.89 15.82
C TRP A 166 -16.95 -6.03 15.97
N ASP A 167 -16.38 -6.21 17.15
CA ASP A 167 -15.40 -7.25 17.45
C ASP A 167 -16.00 -8.66 17.41
N VAL A 168 -17.27 -8.82 17.79
CA VAL A 168 -18.06 -10.05 17.57
C VAL A 168 -18.24 -10.29 16.07
N MET A 169 -18.68 -9.27 15.33
CA MET A 169 -18.87 -9.37 13.88
C MET A 169 -17.56 -9.74 13.15
N ALA A 170 -16.43 -9.20 13.61
CA ALA A 170 -15.11 -9.57 13.11
C ALA A 170 -14.80 -11.04 13.43
N HIS A 171 -15.03 -11.51 14.66
CA HIS A 171 -14.86 -12.93 15.01
C HIS A 171 -15.61 -13.85 14.04
N GLU A 172 -16.88 -13.56 13.78
CA GLU A 172 -17.72 -14.36 12.86
C GLU A 172 -17.23 -14.31 11.40
N PHE A 173 -16.73 -13.15 10.94
CA PHE A 173 -16.07 -13.09 9.64
C PHE A 173 -14.81 -13.97 9.59
N GLY A 174 -14.15 -14.24 10.72
CA GLY A 174 -13.05 -15.20 10.79
C GLY A 174 -13.46 -16.60 10.35
N HIS A 175 -14.65 -17.07 10.78
CA HIS A 175 -15.20 -18.34 10.30
C HIS A 175 -15.57 -18.28 8.83
N GLY A 176 -16.29 -17.24 8.41
CA GLY A 176 -16.84 -17.15 7.05
C GLY A 176 -15.78 -16.92 5.97
N ILE A 177 -14.78 -16.10 6.25
CA ILE A 177 -13.74 -15.73 5.29
C ILE A 177 -12.56 -16.67 5.46
N GLY A 178 -12.02 -16.83 6.67
CA GLY A 178 -10.77 -17.52 6.93
C GLY A 178 -10.87 -19.04 7.04
N ASP A 179 -12.10 -19.58 7.11
CA ASP A 179 -12.35 -20.95 7.57
C ASP A 179 -11.74 -21.22 8.94
N LEU A 180 -11.70 -20.22 9.84
CA LEU A 180 -11.09 -20.37 11.14
C LEU A 180 -11.99 -21.17 12.08
N ALA A 181 -11.39 -21.95 12.98
CA ALA A 181 -12.06 -22.54 14.12
C ALA A 181 -12.07 -21.56 15.29
N ASP A 182 -13.02 -21.75 16.20
CA ASP A 182 -12.92 -21.20 17.55
C ASP A 182 -11.66 -21.69 18.25
N GLU A 183 -11.01 -20.82 19.01
CA GLU A 183 -9.82 -21.13 19.80
C GLU A 183 -10.11 -21.11 21.31
N TYR A 184 -11.35 -20.79 21.72
CA TYR A 184 -11.78 -20.96 23.11
C TYR A 184 -12.07 -22.43 23.43
N CYS A 185 -12.16 -22.70 24.72
CA CYS A 185 -12.23 -24.05 25.26
C CYS A 185 -13.49 -24.21 26.10
N THR A 186 -14.13 -25.36 26.00
CA THR A 186 -15.10 -25.88 26.98
C THR A 186 -14.56 -27.18 27.55
N THR A 187 -15.05 -27.62 28.72
CA THR A 187 -14.55 -28.82 29.42
C THR A 187 -14.92 -30.11 28.65
N ARG A 188 -14.18 -30.41 27.59
CA ARG A 188 -14.40 -31.50 26.63
C ARG A 188 -13.08 -31.90 25.97
N THR A 189 -12.86 -33.21 25.78
CA THR A 189 -11.67 -33.73 25.08
C THR A 189 -11.98 -34.04 23.61
N TYR A 190 -11.15 -33.53 22.70
CA TYR A 190 -11.22 -33.87 21.29
C TYR A 190 -10.58 -35.24 21.02
N SER A 191 -11.29 -36.12 20.30
CA SER A 191 -10.80 -37.46 19.92
C SER A 191 -10.91 -37.74 18.41
N GLY A 192 -11.13 -36.71 17.61
CA GLY A 192 -11.25 -36.81 16.15
C GLY A 192 -9.89 -36.82 15.43
N GLY A 193 -9.94 -36.91 14.10
CA GLY A 193 -8.76 -36.77 13.24
C GLY A 193 -8.30 -35.32 13.06
N GLU A 194 -7.32 -35.08 12.19
CA GLU A 194 -6.83 -33.73 11.90
C GLU A 194 -7.95 -32.81 11.39
N PRO A 195 -8.27 -31.70 12.11
CA PRO A 195 -9.30 -30.76 11.65
C PRO A 195 -8.92 -30.13 10.31
N SER A 196 -9.90 -29.79 9.47
CA SER A 196 -9.63 -29.04 8.22
C SER A 196 -9.27 -27.57 8.47
N ARG A 197 -9.70 -27.03 9.62
CA ARG A 197 -9.52 -25.64 10.03
C ARG A 197 -8.02 -25.30 10.20
N PRO A 198 -7.53 -24.16 9.69
CA PRO A 198 -6.09 -23.89 9.58
C PRO A 198 -5.44 -23.47 10.91
N ASN A 199 -6.22 -22.94 11.86
CA ASN A 199 -5.75 -22.45 13.15
C ASN A 199 -5.94 -23.45 14.30
N VAL A 200 -6.22 -24.72 14.02
CA VAL A 200 -6.21 -25.80 15.01
C VAL A 200 -5.61 -27.08 14.42
N THR A 201 -5.01 -27.93 15.24
CA THR A 201 -4.37 -29.18 14.80
C THR A 201 -4.37 -30.25 15.88
N VAL A 202 -4.35 -31.54 15.52
CA VAL A 202 -3.97 -32.63 16.44
C VAL A 202 -2.56 -33.14 16.14
N ASN A 203 -1.95 -32.71 15.03
CA ASN A 203 -0.57 -33.01 14.69
C ASN A 203 0.39 -32.32 15.67
N THR A 204 1.32 -33.09 16.22
CA THR A 204 2.32 -32.63 17.19
C THR A 204 3.73 -32.65 16.63
N ASN A 205 3.91 -33.10 15.38
CA ASN A 205 5.20 -33.13 14.72
C ASN A 205 5.58 -31.74 14.21
N ARG A 206 6.62 -31.13 14.80
CA ARG A 206 7.17 -29.83 14.42
C ARG A 206 7.30 -29.63 12.91
N SER A 207 7.76 -30.62 12.16
CA SER A 207 8.04 -30.44 10.74
C SER A 207 6.77 -30.39 9.89
N THR A 208 5.62 -30.85 10.38
CA THR A 208 4.38 -30.99 9.60
C THR A 208 3.17 -30.30 10.24
N ILE A 209 3.29 -29.69 11.43
CA ILE A 209 2.27 -28.80 11.97
C ILE A 209 1.96 -27.69 10.94
N LYS A 210 0.68 -27.36 10.78
CA LYS A 210 0.18 -26.40 9.78
C LYS A 210 0.91 -25.05 9.77
N TRP A 211 1.34 -24.59 10.94
CA TRP A 211 2.02 -23.31 11.14
C TRP A 211 3.49 -23.46 11.55
N ASN A 212 4.14 -24.57 11.19
CA ASN A 212 5.54 -24.86 11.53
C ASN A 212 6.50 -23.69 11.25
N LYS A 213 6.33 -22.98 10.12
CA LYS A 213 7.16 -21.84 9.69
C LYS A 213 7.11 -20.66 10.68
N PHE A 214 6.06 -20.54 11.48
CA PHE A 214 5.86 -19.46 12.44
C PHE A 214 6.40 -19.80 13.83
N ILE A 215 6.69 -21.06 14.12
CA ILE A 215 7.23 -21.46 15.42
C ILE A 215 8.74 -21.18 15.41
N ASN A 216 9.22 -20.31 16.31
CA ASN A 216 10.66 -20.14 16.51
C ASN A 216 11.32 -21.50 16.80
N ASN A 217 12.49 -21.75 16.21
CA ASN A 217 13.29 -22.96 16.40
C ASN A 217 13.52 -23.33 17.88
N THR A 218 13.57 -22.35 18.80
CA THR A 218 13.77 -22.58 20.23
C THR A 218 12.47 -22.75 21.03
N THR A 219 11.31 -22.39 20.48
CA THR A 219 10.02 -22.54 21.16
C THR A 219 9.68 -24.02 21.29
N PRO A 220 9.42 -24.60 22.47
CA PRO A 220 9.07 -26.01 22.61
C PRO A 220 7.81 -26.41 21.84
N VAL A 221 7.75 -27.63 21.30
CA VAL A 221 6.55 -28.24 20.70
C VAL A 221 6.39 -29.60 21.36
N HIS A 222 5.44 -29.80 22.27
CA HIS A 222 4.39 -28.88 22.74
C HIS A 222 4.91 -27.63 23.49
N THR A 223 4.18 -26.51 23.39
CA THR A 223 4.47 -25.25 24.10
C THR A 223 3.62 -25.10 25.36
N GLY A 224 2.39 -25.61 25.31
CA GLY A 224 1.46 -25.68 26.44
C GLY A 224 0.71 -27.00 26.44
N ILE A 225 0.73 -27.74 27.55
CA ILE A 225 0.02 -29.03 27.72
C ILE A 225 -0.93 -28.92 28.92
N GLY A 226 -2.11 -29.51 28.82
CA GLY A 226 -3.15 -29.51 29.84
C GLY A 226 -4.45 -28.83 29.38
N SER A 227 -5.43 -28.78 30.27
CA SER A 227 -6.73 -28.16 30.00
C SER A 227 -6.56 -26.69 29.61
N CYS A 228 -6.86 -26.36 28.36
CA CYS A 228 -6.78 -25.02 27.76
C CYS A 228 -5.48 -24.26 28.11
N ALA A 229 -4.34 -24.94 28.00
CA ALA A 229 -3.08 -24.48 28.54
C ALA A 229 -2.55 -23.20 27.86
N GLY A 230 -1.88 -22.37 28.66
CA GLY A 230 -0.95 -21.32 28.19
C GLY A 230 0.47 -21.85 28.08
N TYR A 231 1.47 -20.97 28.09
CA TYR A 231 2.88 -21.37 28.10
C TYR A 231 3.23 -22.05 29.43
N ASN A 232 3.51 -23.35 29.41
CA ASN A 232 3.93 -24.09 30.60
C ASN A 232 5.03 -25.13 30.36
N GLN A 233 5.55 -25.21 29.14
CA GLN A 233 6.69 -26.07 28.82
C GLN A 233 7.99 -25.26 28.87
N GLY A 234 8.64 -25.25 30.04
CA GLY A 234 9.87 -24.49 30.29
C GLY A 234 9.62 -23.02 30.64
N THR A 235 10.66 -22.19 30.50
CA THR A 235 10.58 -20.74 30.80
C THR A 235 10.04 -19.99 29.58
N LYS A 236 8.97 -19.20 29.79
CA LYS A 236 8.41 -18.32 28.75
C LYS A 236 9.46 -17.28 28.33
N PRO A 237 9.82 -17.17 27.04
CA PRO A 237 10.84 -16.22 26.59
C PRO A 237 10.52 -14.77 26.97
N PRO A 238 11.53 -13.95 27.33
CA PRO A 238 11.34 -12.51 27.52
C PRO A 238 10.72 -11.86 26.28
N GLY A 239 9.74 -10.98 26.49
CA GLY A 239 9.05 -10.29 25.40
C GLY A 239 8.05 -11.16 24.62
N TRP A 240 7.71 -12.37 25.09
CA TRP A 240 6.69 -13.20 24.47
C TRP A 240 5.34 -12.48 24.35
N SER A 241 4.79 -12.44 23.13
CA SER A 241 3.46 -11.93 22.82
C SER A 241 2.47 -13.07 22.75
N ASP A 242 1.46 -13.05 23.62
CA ASP A 242 0.42 -14.08 23.68
C ASP A 242 -0.45 -14.16 22.42
N SER A 243 -0.37 -13.17 21.53
CA SER A 243 -1.14 -13.08 20.29
C SER A 243 -0.34 -13.14 19.00
N GLN A 244 0.98 -13.01 19.08
CA GLN A 244 1.83 -13.01 17.87
C GLN A 244 2.86 -14.15 17.88
N ASP A 245 3.38 -14.53 19.05
CA ASP A 245 4.35 -15.62 19.12
C ASP A 245 3.66 -16.97 19.08
N VAL A 246 4.10 -17.80 18.13
CA VAL A 246 3.43 -19.03 17.76
C VAL A 246 4.09 -20.22 18.44
N GLY A 247 3.25 -21.13 18.94
CA GLY A 247 3.61 -22.40 19.56
C GLY A 247 2.57 -23.47 19.24
N LEU A 248 2.52 -24.49 20.09
CA LEU A 248 1.52 -25.55 20.08
C LEU A 248 0.89 -25.64 21.47
N PHE A 249 -0.25 -24.97 21.65
CA PHE A 249 -0.96 -24.84 22.93
C PHE A 249 -2.18 -25.74 22.95
N GLU A 250 -2.26 -26.66 23.90
CA GLU A 250 -3.41 -27.56 24.04
C GLU A 250 -4.68 -26.78 24.42
N GLY A 251 -5.80 -27.17 23.81
CA GLY A 251 -7.10 -26.51 23.89
C GLY A 251 -7.37 -25.58 22.70
N GLY A 252 -8.58 -25.65 22.18
CA GLY A 252 -9.07 -24.96 21.00
C GLY A 252 -10.19 -25.78 20.35
N PHE A 253 -10.79 -25.26 19.29
CA PHE A 253 -11.92 -25.88 18.59
C PHE A 253 -13.10 -26.22 19.51
N THR A 254 -13.31 -25.42 20.58
CA THR A 254 -14.26 -25.65 21.68
C THR A 254 -13.92 -26.79 22.65
N TYR A 255 -12.75 -27.42 22.54
CA TYR A 255 -12.25 -28.47 23.44
C TYR A 255 -11.10 -27.95 24.31
N ASP A 256 -10.98 -28.43 25.54
CA ASP A 256 -9.88 -28.06 26.44
C ASP A 256 -8.68 -29.01 26.34
N ARG A 257 -8.85 -30.19 25.72
CA ARG A 257 -7.81 -31.22 25.55
C ARG A 257 -7.86 -31.89 24.18
N GLY A 258 -6.74 -32.49 23.76
CA GLY A 258 -6.67 -33.36 22.56
C GLY A 258 -6.56 -32.65 21.21
N VAL A 259 -6.60 -31.31 21.19
CA VAL A 259 -6.43 -30.46 20.00
C VAL A 259 -5.64 -29.22 20.41
N TYR A 260 -4.93 -28.60 19.47
CA TYR A 260 -4.01 -27.51 19.73
C TYR A 260 -4.31 -26.28 18.88
N ARG A 261 -4.07 -25.09 19.44
CA ARG A 261 -4.13 -23.79 18.77
C ARG A 261 -2.73 -23.14 18.67
N PRO A 262 -2.52 -22.17 17.76
CA PRO A 262 -1.20 -21.62 17.47
C PRO A 262 -0.70 -20.62 18.50
N VAL A 263 -1.59 -19.89 19.18
CA VAL A 263 -1.23 -18.82 20.12
C VAL A 263 -2.03 -18.92 21.40
N ILE A 264 -1.63 -18.18 22.44
CA ILE A 264 -2.34 -18.20 23.72
C ILE A 264 -3.67 -17.43 23.61
N ASN A 265 -3.67 -16.30 22.90
CA ASN A 265 -4.84 -15.44 22.73
C ASN A 265 -4.98 -14.90 21.30
N CYS A 266 -6.21 -14.85 20.78
CA CYS A 266 -6.52 -14.51 19.40
C CYS A 266 -7.96 -13.98 19.33
N ARG A 267 -8.29 -13.21 18.29
CA ARG A 267 -9.68 -12.89 17.95
C ARG A 267 -10.59 -14.12 17.86
N MET A 268 -10.06 -15.29 17.49
CA MET A 268 -10.83 -16.54 17.45
C MET A 268 -11.00 -17.21 18.82
N ARG A 269 -10.29 -16.74 19.85
CA ARG A 269 -10.43 -17.22 21.24
C ARG A 269 -11.32 -16.32 22.08
N GLY A 270 -11.40 -15.04 21.72
CA GLY A 270 -12.27 -14.05 22.31
C GLY A 270 -12.20 -12.78 21.48
N ASN A 271 -12.93 -11.74 21.84
CA ASN A 271 -13.11 -10.59 20.95
C ASN A 271 -11.88 -9.66 20.83
N LEU A 272 -10.89 -9.83 21.69
CA LEU A 272 -9.61 -9.13 21.66
C LEU A 272 -8.50 -10.09 22.09
N PRO A 273 -7.26 -9.95 21.57
CA PRO A 273 -6.73 -8.91 20.66
C PRO A 273 -7.09 -9.16 19.19
N PRO A 274 -6.49 -8.46 18.19
CA PRO A 274 -6.66 -8.77 16.77
C PRO A 274 -6.34 -10.24 16.41
N TYR A 275 -6.64 -10.62 15.16
CA TYR A 275 -6.31 -11.95 14.67
C TYR A 275 -4.82 -12.26 14.88
N CYS A 276 -4.52 -13.46 15.36
CA CYS A 276 -3.16 -13.93 15.49
C CYS A 276 -2.49 -14.07 14.12
N SER A 277 -1.16 -14.21 14.10
CA SER A 277 -0.37 -14.33 12.87
C SER A 277 -0.90 -15.41 11.91
N ILE A 278 -1.36 -16.55 12.44
CA ILE A 278 -1.91 -17.65 11.61
C ILE A 278 -3.26 -17.29 11.02
N CYS A 279 -4.17 -16.76 11.84
CA CYS A 279 -5.48 -16.33 11.39
C CYS A 279 -5.39 -15.21 10.35
N TYR A 280 -4.57 -14.18 10.61
CA TYR A 280 -4.34 -13.09 9.66
C TYR A 280 -3.74 -13.59 8.35
N THR A 281 -2.66 -14.40 8.39
CA THR A 281 -2.02 -14.90 7.17
C THR A 281 -3.00 -15.71 6.32
N GLN A 282 -3.86 -16.50 6.97
CA GLN A 282 -4.91 -17.25 6.28
C GLN A 282 -5.94 -16.32 5.61
N MET A 283 -6.41 -15.30 6.34
CA MET A 283 -7.35 -14.31 5.81
C MET A 283 -6.74 -13.57 4.60
N LYS A 284 -5.51 -13.03 4.75
CA LYS A 284 -4.75 -12.38 3.66
C LYS A 284 -4.60 -13.29 2.46
N THR A 285 -4.22 -14.54 2.66
CA THR A 285 -4.03 -15.50 1.57
C THR A 285 -5.30 -15.69 0.74
N LYS A 286 -6.47 -15.71 1.38
CA LYS A 286 -7.75 -15.88 0.70
C LYS A 286 -8.24 -14.63 -0.03
N ILE A 287 -7.94 -13.44 0.48
CA ILE A 287 -8.46 -12.19 -0.08
C ILE A 287 -7.46 -11.48 -0.99
N HIS A 288 -6.16 -11.70 -0.83
CA HIS A 288 -5.12 -11.07 -1.64
C HIS A 288 -5.39 -11.12 -3.16
N PRO A 289 -5.86 -12.24 -3.77
CA PRO A 289 -6.20 -12.27 -5.20
C PRO A 289 -7.26 -11.25 -5.65
N TYR A 290 -8.07 -10.74 -4.72
CA TYR A 290 -9.15 -9.78 -4.97
C TYR A 290 -8.73 -8.35 -4.66
N THR A 291 -7.60 -8.13 -4.00
CA THR A 291 -7.14 -6.78 -3.61
C THR A 291 -6.62 -5.98 -4.80
N GLY A 292 -6.01 -6.65 -5.80
CA GLY A 292 -5.21 -5.98 -6.82
C GLY A 292 -3.89 -5.41 -6.30
N HIS A 293 -3.52 -5.74 -5.05
CA HIS A 293 -2.31 -5.27 -4.41
C HIS A 293 -1.05 -5.83 -5.09
N SER A 294 -0.11 -4.95 -5.38
CA SER A 294 1.24 -5.27 -5.85
C SER A 294 2.19 -4.17 -5.41
N PHE A 295 3.49 -4.46 -5.39
CA PHE A 295 4.47 -3.41 -5.08
C PHE A 295 4.93 -2.63 -6.33
N VAL A 296 4.34 -2.81 -7.52
CA VAL A 296 4.82 -2.14 -8.75
C VAL A 296 4.65 -0.62 -8.69
N LYS A 297 3.53 -0.14 -8.14
CA LYS A 297 3.24 1.29 -7.97
C LYS A 297 3.52 1.70 -6.53
N CYS A 298 4.80 1.86 -6.23
CA CYS A 298 5.34 2.24 -4.93
C CYS A 298 6.03 3.61 -5.07
N TYR A 299 5.74 4.52 -4.14
CA TYR A 299 6.28 5.88 -4.13
C TYR A 299 6.74 6.22 -2.72
N SER A 300 7.94 6.79 -2.59
CA SER A 300 8.49 7.20 -1.30
C SER A 300 8.32 8.69 -1.02
N GLY A 301 8.08 9.05 0.24
CA GLY A 301 8.07 10.45 0.71
C GLY A 301 7.79 10.56 2.21
N ASP A 302 8.20 11.66 2.84
CA ASP A 302 7.99 11.91 4.27
C ASP A 302 6.59 12.47 4.54
N PHE A 303 5.56 11.61 4.51
CA PHE A 303 4.17 12.04 4.62
C PHE A 303 3.76 12.57 6.00
N ASN A 304 4.60 12.40 7.05
CA ASN A 304 4.35 12.94 8.39
C ASN A 304 5.36 13.96 8.89
N GLY A 305 6.43 14.24 8.15
CA GLY A 305 7.45 15.21 8.50
C GLY A 305 8.35 14.74 9.65
N ASP A 306 8.59 13.42 9.76
CA ASP A 306 9.49 12.88 10.80
C ASP A 306 10.94 12.70 10.35
N GLY A 307 11.23 13.11 9.11
CA GLY A 307 12.52 13.01 8.44
C GLY A 307 12.76 11.66 7.76
N LYS A 308 11.82 10.72 7.84
CA LYS A 308 11.89 9.41 7.17
C LYS A 308 10.93 9.36 5.99
N ASP A 309 11.42 8.84 4.88
CA ASP A 309 10.54 8.51 3.76
C ASP A 309 9.70 7.27 4.11
N ASP A 310 8.39 7.43 4.01
CA ASP A 310 7.35 6.42 4.05
C ASP A 310 7.08 5.84 2.67
N LEU A 311 6.13 4.91 2.55
CA LEU A 311 5.70 4.36 1.27
C LEU A 311 4.20 4.51 1.02
N LEU A 312 3.86 5.06 -0.14
CA LEU A 312 2.52 5.01 -0.74
C LEU A 312 2.47 3.87 -1.76
N ILE A 313 1.50 2.97 -1.61
CA ILE A 313 1.20 1.91 -2.57
C ILE A 313 -0.15 2.17 -3.22
N HIS A 314 -0.18 2.19 -4.56
CA HIS A 314 -1.40 2.35 -5.34
C HIS A 314 -1.87 1.01 -5.93
N SER A 315 -3.11 0.62 -5.60
CA SER A 315 -3.72 -0.66 -5.99
C SER A 315 -5.10 -0.44 -6.62
N GLY A 316 -5.15 -0.27 -7.94
CA GLY A 316 -6.40 -0.14 -8.69
C GLY A 316 -7.14 1.17 -8.42
N ASN A 317 -8.13 1.16 -7.53
CA ASN A 317 -8.85 2.35 -7.08
C ASN A 317 -8.65 2.61 -5.58
N SER A 318 -7.53 2.15 -5.01
CA SER A 318 -7.21 2.27 -3.60
C SER A 318 -5.77 2.67 -3.40
N ILE A 319 -5.48 3.35 -2.30
CA ILE A 319 -4.11 3.63 -1.86
C ILE A 319 -3.92 3.18 -0.43
N THR A 320 -2.68 2.89 -0.10
CA THR A 320 -2.23 2.50 1.24
C THR A 320 -0.94 3.22 1.57
N ILE A 321 -0.80 3.76 2.79
CA ILE A 321 0.46 4.34 3.28
C ILE A 321 1.02 3.47 4.39
N TYR A 322 2.32 3.19 4.28
CA TYR A 322 3.10 2.48 5.29
C TYR A 322 4.19 3.41 5.83
N ARG A 323 4.15 3.64 7.14
CA ARG A 323 5.12 4.45 7.89
C ARG A 323 6.42 3.67 8.09
N SER A 324 7.56 4.32 7.82
CA SER A 324 8.87 3.77 8.19
C SER A 324 9.23 4.12 9.64
N ASP A 325 9.78 3.16 10.38
CA ASP A 325 10.50 3.43 11.64
C ASP A 325 12.03 3.33 11.50
N GLY A 326 12.51 3.18 10.26
CA GLY A 326 13.91 2.93 9.90
C GLY A 326 14.31 1.45 9.86
N SER A 327 13.50 0.56 10.44
CA SER A 327 13.76 -0.88 10.49
C SER A 327 12.66 -1.73 9.85
N LYS A 328 11.43 -1.19 9.81
CA LYS A 328 10.23 -1.82 9.28
C LYS A 328 9.21 -0.78 8.80
N LEU A 329 8.15 -1.30 8.20
CA LEU A 329 7.04 -0.55 7.65
C LEU A 329 5.75 -0.94 8.36
N ASP A 330 4.99 0.00 8.89
CA ASP A 330 3.71 -0.22 9.57
C ASP A 330 2.58 0.49 8.81
N LEU A 331 1.45 -0.19 8.60
CA LEU A 331 0.27 0.41 7.96
C LEU A 331 -0.25 1.59 8.79
N THR A 332 -0.45 2.75 8.16
CA THR A 332 -1.05 3.94 8.80
C THR A 332 -2.33 4.40 8.12
N PHE A 333 -2.41 4.26 6.80
CA PHE A 333 -3.57 4.70 6.03
C PHE A 333 -3.99 3.66 5.00
N SER A 334 -5.28 3.42 4.88
CA SER A 334 -5.89 2.59 3.85
C SER A 334 -7.20 3.22 3.42
N VAL A 335 -7.37 3.46 2.13
CA VAL A 335 -8.61 4.03 1.60
C VAL A 335 -8.93 3.43 0.24
N VAL A 336 -10.22 3.20 0.02
CA VAL A 336 -10.77 2.64 -1.22
C VAL A 336 -11.68 3.66 -1.86
N GLU A 337 -11.67 3.69 -3.19
CA GLU A 337 -12.43 4.57 -4.06
C GLU A 337 -12.02 6.03 -3.98
N ARG A 338 -12.02 6.65 -2.79
CA ARG A 338 -11.93 8.10 -2.64
C ARG A 338 -11.36 8.52 -1.29
N VAL A 339 -10.49 9.53 -1.30
CA VAL A 339 -10.09 10.31 -0.11
C VAL A 339 -11.13 11.38 0.25
N PRO A 340 -11.17 11.88 1.50
CA PRO A 340 -11.92 13.09 1.84
C PRO A 340 -11.75 14.19 0.79
N GLY A 341 -12.90 14.67 0.27
CA GLY A 341 -12.96 15.51 -0.92
C GLY A 341 -13.61 14.79 -2.10
N SER A 342 -13.14 15.05 -3.31
CA SER A 342 -13.78 14.58 -4.55
C SER A 342 -12.87 13.74 -5.46
N TRP A 343 -11.63 13.44 -5.06
CA TRP A 343 -10.73 12.62 -5.88
C TRP A 343 -11.10 11.15 -5.77
N GLN A 344 -11.38 10.52 -6.90
CA GLN A 344 -11.64 9.09 -6.97
C GLN A 344 -10.46 8.39 -7.62
N PHE A 345 -9.80 7.47 -6.92
CA PHE A 345 -8.64 6.78 -7.46
C PHE A 345 -9.02 5.90 -8.65
N LYS A 346 -8.11 5.82 -9.62
CA LYS A 346 -8.25 4.97 -10.81
C LYS A 346 -6.95 4.25 -11.17
N PRO A 347 -7.03 3.11 -11.88
CA PRO A 347 -5.87 2.27 -12.14
C PRO A 347 -4.69 2.97 -12.82
N ASN A 348 -4.93 4.00 -13.65
CA ASN A 348 -3.90 4.74 -14.38
C ASN A 348 -3.51 6.07 -13.72
N ASP A 349 -3.88 6.29 -12.45
CA ASP A 349 -3.36 7.43 -11.68
C ASP A 349 -1.82 7.39 -11.63
N GLN A 350 -1.22 8.53 -11.92
CA GLN A 350 0.21 8.85 -11.82
C GLN A 350 0.42 9.73 -10.61
N PHE A 351 1.44 9.43 -9.79
CA PHE A 351 1.69 10.10 -8.52
C PHE A 351 3.03 10.82 -8.56
N TYR A 352 3.08 12.03 -8.03
CA TYR A 352 4.27 12.85 -7.89
C TYR A 352 4.35 13.35 -6.45
N ILE A 353 5.48 13.13 -5.81
CA ILE A 353 5.68 13.34 -4.37
C ILE A 353 6.60 14.54 -4.13
N GLY A 354 6.27 15.36 -3.14
CA GLY A 354 7.13 16.46 -2.69
C GLY A 354 6.41 17.43 -1.77
N ASP A 355 7.15 18.22 -0.99
CA ASP A 355 6.61 19.27 -0.11
C ASP A 355 6.03 20.44 -0.93
N PHE A 356 4.78 20.29 -1.39
CA PHE A 356 4.09 21.30 -2.19
C PHE A 356 3.57 22.45 -1.33
N ASN A 357 3.42 22.27 -0.02
CA ASN A 357 2.84 23.26 0.87
C ASN A 357 3.85 24.06 1.72
N GLY A 358 5.08 23.56 1.85
CA GLY A 358 6.19 24.15 2.59
C GLY A 358 6.17 23.88 4.10
N ASP A 359 5.47 22.84 4.55
CA ASP A 359 5.37 22.48 5.98
C ASP A 359 6.38 21.40 6.42
N GLY A 360 7.24 20.95 5.50
CA GLY A 360 8.22 19.91 5.75
C GLY A 360 7.66 18.48 5.64
N LYS A 361 6.42 18.30 5.19
CA LYS A 361 5.85 17.01 4.82
C LYS A 361 5.74 16.90 3.31
N ASP A 362 5.89 15.70 2.79
CA ASP A 362 5.62 15.45 1.39
C ASP A 362 4.12 15.32 1.11
N GLU A 363 3.67 16.03 0.08
CA GLU A 363 2.35 15.94 -0.50
C GLU A 363 2.30 15.01 -1.71
N VAL A 364 1.09 14.76 -2.21
CA VAL A 364 0.87 13.92 -3.38
C VAL A 364 0.09 14.68 -4.46
N VAL A 365 0.76 14.95 -5.58
CA VAL A 365 0.07 15.34 -6.82
C VAL A 365 -0.34 14.09 -7.58
N VAL A 366 -1.61 14.02 -7.99
CA VAL A 366 -2.15 12.90 -8.76
C VAL A 366 -2.62 13.38 -10.12
N TYR A 367 -2.18 12.73 -11.19
CA TYR A 367 -2.61 13.01 -12.56
C TYR A 367 -3.25 11.77 -13.21
N ASN A 368 -4.38 11.96 -13.88
CA ASN A 368 -5.00 10.91 -14.70
C ASN A 368 -5.55 11.48 -16.00
N SER A 369 -5.16 10.87 -17.12
CA SER A 369 -5.60 11.23 -18.46
C SER A 369 -6.21 10.06 -19.25
N VAL A 370 -6.43 8.92 -18.59
CA VAL A 370 -6.78 7.65 -19.23
C VAL A 370 -8.17 7.17 -18.82
N ASP A 371 -8.45 7.16 -17.51
CA ASP A 371 -9.64 6.49 -16.97
C ASP A 371 -10.87 7.39 -16.89
N TRP A 372 -10.67 8.70 -16.93
CA TRP A 372 -11.73 9.68 -16.79
C TRP A 372 -12.10 10.27 -18.15
N VAL A 373 -13.21 11.02 -18.20
CA VAL A 373 -13.74 11.61 -19.44
C VAL A 373 -12.85 12.73 -20.01
N MET A 374 -11.95 13.27 -19.19
CA MET A 374 -10.98 14.32 -19.49
C MET A 374 -9.77 14.18 -18.55
N GLU A 375 -8.81 15.07 -18.66
CA GLU A 375 -7.59 15.10 -17.86
C GLU A 375 -7.86 15.69 -16.47
N TYR A 376 -7.33 15.06 -15.42
CA TYR A 376 -7.51 15.50 -14.05
C TYR A 376 -6.17 15.63 -13.33
N LEU A 377 -5.99 16.74 -12.63
CA LEU A 377 -4.88 16.96 -11.70
C LEU A 377 -5.43 17.23 -10.30
N GLY A 378 -4.95 16.49 -9.31
CA GLY A 378 -5.30 16.66 -7.90
C GLY A 378 -4.07 16.94 -7.04
N LEU A 379 -4.26 17.69 -5.96
CA LEU A 379 -3.28 17.86 -4.88
C LEU A 379 -3.87 17.29 -3.60
N LEU A 380 -3.22 16.25 -3.06
CA LEU A 380 -3.56 15.61 -1.80
C LEU A 380 -2.53 15.98 -0.73
N VAL A 381 -3.01 16.33 0.46
CA VAL A 381 -2.20 16.72 1.63
C VAL A 381 -2.53 15.83 2.83
N ASP A 382 -1.66 15.84 3.84
CA ASP A 382 -1.95 15.26 5.15
C ASP A 382 -3.29 15.79 5.71
N ASP A 383 -4.15 14.86 6.13
CA ASP A 383 -5.43 15.20 6.72
C ASP A 383 -5.33 15.52 8.23
N GLY A 384 -4.15 15.31 8.83
CA GLY A 384 -3.87 15.47 10.26
C GLY A 384 -4.20 14.24 11.10
N ASN A 385 -4.64 13.15 10.47
CA ASN A 385 -5.03 11.88 11.09
C ASN A 385 -4.32 10.69 10.44
N ASN A 386 -3.08 10.91 9.98
CA ASN A 386 -2.23 9.96 9.24
C ASN A 386 -2.75 9.60 7.83
N GLY A 387 -3.77 10.28 7.32
CA GLY A 387 -4.33 10.04 5.99
C GLY A 387 -4.09 11.18 5.01
N LEU A 388 -4.69 11.08 3.83
CA LEU A 388 -4.66 12.11 2.80
C LEU A 388 -6.05 12.69 2.55
N LYS A 389 -6.13 13.99 2.24
CA LYS A 389 -7.33 14.68 1.75
C LYS A 389 -7.02 15.51 0.52
N LEU A 390 -8.01 15.66 -0.36
CA LEU A 390 -7.91 16.52 -1.54
C LEU A 390 -8.06 18.00 -1.13
N VAL A 391 -7.12 18.85 -1.54
CA VAL A 391 -7.19 20.31 -1.34
C VAL A 391 -7.36 21.12 -2.62
N ALA A 392 -6.89 20.61 -3.76
CA ALA A 392 -7.12 21.21 -5.07
C ALA A 392 -7.39 20.14 -6.12
N ARG A 393 -8.28 20.47 -7.05
CA ARG A 393 -8.59 19.62 -8.21
C ARG A 393 -8.86 20.49 -9.43
N TYR A 394 -8.31 20.06 -10.54
CA TYR A 394 -8.43 20.68 -11.84
C TYR A 394 -8.96 19.67 -12.84
N ASP A 395 -10.03 20.07 -13.53
CA ASP A 395 -10.82 19.26 -14.44
C ASP A 395 -10.59 19.84 -15.84
N ASP A 396 -9.79 19.16 -16.68
CA ASP A 396 -9.31 19.57 -18.03
C ASP A 396 -8.39 20.81 -18.03
N THR A 397 -8.69 21.81 -17.21
CA THR A 397 -8.00 23.10 -17.21
C THR A 397 -7.62 23.57 -15.81
N ILE A 398 -6.52 24.32 -15.78
CA ILE A 398 -6.15 25.27 -14.73
C ILE A 398 -6.25 26.69 -15.33
N PRO A 399 -6.59 27.75 -14.57
CA PRO A 399 -6.70 29.08 -15.17
C PRO A 399 -5.45 29.48 -15.97
N GLY A 400 -5.63 29.70 -17.28
CA GLY A 400 -4.54 30.03 -18.21
C GLY A 400 -3.94 28.84 -18.97
N TRP A 401 -4.34 27.60 -18.69
CA TRP A 401 -3.77 26.43 -19.37
C TRP A 401 -4.68 25.17 -19.32
N GLN A 402 -4.70 24.42 -20.40
CA GLN A 402 -5.38 23.13 -20.55
C GLN A 402 -4.39 21.96 -20.52
N PHE A 403 -4.68 20.94 -19.71
CA PHE A 403 -3.89 19.70 -19.65
C PHE A 403 -4.07 18.86 -20.90
N GLN A 404 -3.09 18.01 -21.20
CA GLN A 404 -3.12 17.08 -22.33
C GLN A 404 -2.68 15.68 -21.92
N LYS A 405 -3.15 14.65 -22.62
CA LYS A 405 -3.01 13.26 -22.18
C LYS A 405 -1.58 12.82 -21.90
N LYS A 406 -0.63 13.33 -22.69
CA LYS A 406 0.79 13.00 -22.61
C LYS A 406 1.63 14.05 -21.88
N ASP A 407 1.01 14.90 -21.08
CA ASP A 407 1.70 15.79 -20.15
C ASP A 407 2.62 14.99 -19.24
N LYS A 408 3.88 15.45 -19.14
CA LYS A 408 4.89 14.91 -18.23
C LYS A 408 5.21 15.95 -17.19
N PHE A 409 5.11 15.58 -15.93
CA PHE A 409 5.35 16.47 -14.79
C PHE A 409 6.73 16.22 -14.20
N TYR A 410 7.39 17.30 -13.78
CA TYR A 410 8.68 17.30 -13.10
C TYR A 410 8.54 18.15 -11.83
N VAL A 411 8.77 17.52 -10.67
CA VAL A 411 8.70 18.17 -9.36
C VAL A 411 9.99 18.94 -9.11
N ALA A 412 9.90 20.23 -8.81
CA ALA A 412 11.04 21.13 -8.70
C ALA A 412 10.66 22.39 -7.90
N ASP A 413 11.51 22.95 -7.03
CA ASP A 413 11.29 24.29 -6.47
C ASP A 413 11.85 25.35 -7.43
N PHE A 414 11.15 25.61 -8.54
CA PHE A 414 11.65 26.56 -9.53
C PHE A 414 11.57 28.02 -9.08
N SER A 415 10.83 28.28 -7.99
CA SER A 415 10.59 29.62 -7.46
C SER A 415 11.56 30.02 -6.35
N GLY A 416 12.13 29.04 -5.65
CA GLY A 416 13.02 29.19 -4.50
C GLY A 416 12.29 29.63 -3.24
N ASP A 417 11.01 29.29 -3.11
CA ASP A 417 10.20 29.64 -1.94
C ASP A 417 10.13 28.51 -0.89
N GLY A 418 10.85 27.41 -1.13
CA GLY A 418 10.90 26.23 -0.28
C GLY A 418 9.79 25.23 -0.57
N LYS A 419 8.86 25.53 -1.50
CA LYS A 419 7.81 24.60 -1.92
C LYS A 419 8.19 23.95 -3.23
N LYS A 420 7.77 22.71 -3.41
CA LYS A 420 7.81 22.07 -4.71
C LYS A 420 6.75 22.67 -5.63
N ASP A 421 7.17 22.91 -6.85
CA ASP A 421 6.40 23.36 -8.00
C ASP A 421 6.41 22.27 -9.08
N LEU A 422 5.78 22.54 -10.24
CA LEU A 422 5.77 21.62 -11.38
C LEU A 422 6.21 22.31 -12.68
N PHE A 423 7.24 21.76 -13.32
CA PHE A 423 7.38 21.91 -14.77
C PHE A 423 6.56 20.85 -15.48
N VAL A 424 5.92 21.22 -16.58
CA VAL A 424 5.12 20.29 -17.36
C VAL A 424 5.46 20.39 -18.83
N PHE A 425 5.81 19.26 -19.43
CA PHE A 425 6.17 19.19 -20.84
C PHE A 425 5.18 18.33 -21.61
N ASN A 426 4.79 18.81 -22.78
CA ASN A 426 4.10 18.02 -23.78
C ASN A 426 4.79 18.10 -25.14
N GLY A 427 5.02 16.95 -25.75
CA GLY A 427 5.69 16.86 -27.05
C GLY A 427 4.85 16.34 -28.21
N SER A 428 3.65 15.79 -28.03
CA SER A 428 3.12 14.85 -29.06
C SER A 428 1.61 14.76 -29.29
N ASP A 429 0.75 15.29 -28.42
CA ASP A 429 -0.71 15.26 -28.61
C ASP A 429 -1.35 16.66 -28.64
N TRP A 430 -0.52 17.71 -28.80
CA TRP A 430 -0.94 19.06 -29.13
C TRP A 430 -0.41 19.50 -30.50
N SER A 431 -0.97 20.58 -31.06
CA SER A 431 -0.56 21.13 -32.36
C SER A 431 0.91 21.57 -32.40
N MET A 432 1.51 21.82 -31.23
CA MET A 432 2.91 22.15 -31.03
C MET A 432 3.35 21.70 -29.63
N PRO A 433 4.64 21.39 -29.43
CA PRO A 433 5.16 21.10 -28.10
C PRO A 433 5.08 22.34 -27.20
N TYR A 434 4.93 22.13 -25.90
CA TYR A 434 4.93 23.21 -24.91
C TYR A 434 5.62 22.82 -23.60
N VAL A 435 6.07 23.84 -22.87
CA VAL A 435 6.47 23.75 -21.46
C VAL A 435 5.64 24.73 -20.64
N GLY A 436 4.99 24.24 -19.59
CA GLY A 436 4.29 25.02 -18.57
C GLY A 436 5.05 25.05 -17.25
N MET A 437 4.93 26.15 -16.52
CA MET A 437 5.43 26.33 -15.16
C MET A 437 4.24 26.54 -14.22
N LEU A 438 3.96 25.57 -13.35
CA LEU A 438 2.92 25.66 -12.33
C LEU A 438 3.55 25.86 -10.96
N ARG A 439 3.33 27.03 -10.37
CA ARG A 439 3.80 27.30 -9.01
C ARG A 439 2.78 26.83 -8.00
N SER A 440 3.23 26.11 -6.99
CA SER A 440 2.43 25.83 -5.80
C SER A 440 2.29 27.09 -4.97
N ILE A 441 1.06 27.41 -4.58
CA ILE A 441 0.79 28.41 -3.54
C ILE A 441 0.43 27.75 -2.20
N GLY A 442 0.68 26.44 -2.10
CA GLY A 442 0.51 25.58 -0.94
C GLY A 442 -0.84 24.87 -0.85
N SER A 443 -1.93 25.57 -1.18
CA SER A 443 -3.26 24.94 -1.24
C SER A 443 -3.71 24.58 -2.65
N SER A 444 -2.98 25.02 -3.67
CA SER A 444 -3.34 24.91 -5.09
C SER A 444 -2.13 25.26 -5.97
N PHE A 445 -2.26 25.07 -7.28
CA PHE A 445 -1.31 25.53 -8.29
C PHE A 445 -1.80 26.79 -9.02
N SER A 446 -0.84 27.56 -9.54
CA SER A 446 -1.08 28.69 -10.43
C SER A 446 -0.14 28.63 -11.64
N VAL A 447 -0.65 28.92 -12.83
CA VAL A 447 0.18 29.02 -14.03
C VAL A 447 1.01 30.29 -13.94
N VAL A 448 2.33 30.15 -13.98
CA VAL A 448 3.26 31.28 -13.98
C VAL A 448 3.64 31.66 -15.40
N GLN A 449 3.95 30.67 -16.22
CA GLN A 449 4.41 30.88 -17.59
C GLN A 449 4.12 29.66 -18.45
N ARG A 450 3.83 29.91 -19.73
CA ARG A 450 3.70 28.88 -20.76
C ARG A 450 4.54 29.27 -21.98
N TYR A 451 5.30 28.31 -22.48
CA TYR A 451 6.08 28.42 -23.70
C TYR A 451 5.47 27.48 -24.75
N ASP A 452 5.02 28.04 -25.87
CA ASP A 452 4.48 27.27 -27.00
C ASP A 452 5.49 27.24 -28.15
N ALA A 453 5.79 26.04 -28.65
CA ALA A 453 6.77 25.72 -29.68
C ALA A 453 8.24 26.07 -29.35
N ASN A 454 8.49 27.15 -28.61
CA ASN A 454 9.83 27.63 -28.29
C ASN A 454 9.93 28.05 -26.82
N MET A 455 10.90 27.47 -26.13
CA MET A 455 11.49 28.10 -24.94
C MET A 455 12.52 29.15 -25.40
N PRO A 456 12.99 30.03 -24.51
CA PRO A 456 14.01 31.02 -24.84
C PRO A 456 15.22 30.38 -25.51
N SER A 457 15.48 30.76 -26.77
CA SER A 457 16.58 30.24 -27.60
C SER A 457 16.56 28.72 -27.86
N TRP A 458 15.43 28.04 -27.66
CA TRP A 458 15.27 26.60 -27.86
C TRP A 458 13.95 26.25 -28.57
N GLN A 459 14.04 25.70 -29.78
CA GLN A 459 12.86 25.24 -30.53
C GLN A 459 12.47 23.82 -30.12
N MET A 460 11.45 23.69 -29.28
CA MET A 460 11.06 22.40 -28.70
C MET A 460 10.71 21.34 -29.75
N LYS A 461 10.99 20.08 -29.41
CA LYS A 461 10.66 18.90 -30.22
C LYS A 461 10.01 17.79 -29.39
N PRO A 462 9.24 16.89 -30.03
CA PRO A 462 8.52 15.83 -29.34
C PRO A 462 9.35 14.92 -28.41
N GLN A 463 10.65 14.72 -28.72
CA GLN A 463 11.53 13.83 -27.96
C GLN A 463 12.53 14.57 -27.08
N ASP A 464 12.31 15.87 -26.81
CA ASP A 464 13.09 16.62 -25.83
C ASP A 464 12.97 15.94 -24.45
N ARG A 465 14.11 15.68 -23.83
CA ARG A 465 14.20 15.13 -22.46
C ARG A 465 14.56 16.26 -21.51
N HIS A 466 13.82 16.38 -20.42
CA HIS A 466 13.95 17.48 -19.47
C HIS A 466 14.49 16.95 -18.14
N TYR A 467 15.30 17.78 -17.49
CA TYR A 467 15.92 17.53 -16.19
C TYR A 467 15.82 18.80 -15.35
N VAL A 468 15.56 18.63 -14.06
CA VAL A 468 15.37 19.73 -13.10
C VAL A 468 16.42 19.63 -12.00
N GLY A 469 16.85 20.78 -11.48
CA GLY A 469 17.84 20.87 -10.41
C GLY A 469 18.42 22.28 -10.29
N ASP A 470 19.01 22.63 -9.15
CA ASP A 470 19.63 23.94 -8.92
C ASP A 470 21.05 23.98 -9.52
N PHE A 471 21.12 24.13 -10.83
CA PHE A 471 22.40 24.08 -11.55
C PHE A 471 23.31 25.29 -11.29
N ASN A 472 22.82 26.32 -10.61
CA ASN A 472 23.53 27.58 -10.43
C ASN A 472 23.79 27.95 -8.96
N GLY A 473 23.11 27.29 -8.02
CA GLY A 473 23.26 27.43 -6.58
C GLY A 473 22.51 28.62 -6.00
N ASP A 474 21.44 29.11 -6.67
CA ASP A 474 20.63 30.24 -6.18
C ASP A 474 19.38 29.81 -5.39
N GLY A 475 19.25 28.50 -5.12
CA GLY A 475 18.12 27.91 -4.42
C GLY A 475 16.87 27.77 -5.29
N LYS A 476 16.99 27.91 -6.62
CA LYS A 476 15.89 27.67 -7.56
C LYS A 476 16.25 26.54 -8.50
N ASP A 477 15.34 25.58 -8.63
CA ASP A 477 15.48 24.53 -9.61
C ASP A 477 15.31 25.13 -11.03
N ASP A 478 16.33 24.88 -11.84
CA ASP A 478 16.49 25.27 -13.22
C ASP A 478 16.01 24.13 -14.15
N LEU A 479 15.99 24.37 -15.47
CA LEU A 479 15.53 23.39 -16.48
C LEU A 479 16.62 23.11 -17.51
N TRP A 480 17.08 21.87 -17.60
CA TRP A 480 17.95 21.41 -18.68
C TRP A 480 17.19 20.56 -19.68
N VAL A 481 17.54 20.70 -20.95
CA VAL A 481 16.82 20.06 -22.06
C VAL A 481 17.81 19.43 -23.01
N PHE A 482 17.63 18.14 -23.27
CA PHE A 482 18.42 17.39 -24.24
C PHE A 482 17.56 16.97 -25.43
N ASN A 483 18.00 17.33 -26.63
CA ASN A 483 17.50 16.76 -27.88
C ASN A 483 18.53 15.80 -28.47
N GLY A 484 18.18 14.52 -28.59
CA GLY A 484 19.10 13.51 -29.14
C GLY A 484 18.93 13.24 -30.63
N THR A 485 17.73 13.40 -31.15
CA THR A 485 17.27 12.67 -32.35
C THR A 485 16.51 13.52 -33.36
N ASN A 486 16.01 14.71 -32.98
CA ASN A 486 15.12 15.50 -33.85
C ASN A 486 15.81 16.70 -34.50
N TRP A 487 17.02 17.05 -34.09
CA TRP A 487 17.84 18.06 -34.75
C TRP A 487 19.03 17.40 -35.48
N SER A 488 19.79 18.20 -36.24
CA SER A 488 20.91 17.71 -37.06
C SER A 488 22.02 17.02 -36.26
N TYR A 489 22.13 17.38 -34.98
CA TYR A 489 23.08 16.85 -34.01
C TYR A 489 22.35 16.66 -32.67
N PRO A 490 22.96 16.00 -31.69
CA PRO A 490 22.49 16.09 -30.31
C PRO A 490 22.78 17.48 -29.72
N TYR A 491 21.84 18.01 -28.93
CA TYR A 491 21.95 19.31 -28.28
C TYR A 491 21.59 19.20 -26.80
N LEU A 492 22.29 19.98 -25.98
CA LEU A 492 21.96 20.19 -24.57
C LEU A 492 21.79 21.70 -24.33
N GLY A 493 20.63 22.10 -23.81
CA GLY A 493 20.33 23.46 -23.39
C GLY A 493 20.23 23.54 -21.87
N MET A 494 20.88 24.54 -21.28
CA MET A 494 20.77 24.93 -19.87
C MET A 494 19.89 26.19 -19.74
N LEU A 495 18.67 26.05 -19.24
CA LEU A 495 17.75 27.17 -19.00
C LEU A 495 17.67 27.49 -17.52
N ARG A 496 18.00 28.72 -17.15
CA ARG A 496 17.86 29.23 -15.78
C ARG A 496 16.44 29.71 -15.52
N SER A 497 15.85 29.30 -14.40
CA SER A 497 14.63 29.86 -13.83
C SER A 497 14.96 31.08 -12.97
N ASN A 498 14.14 32.13 -13.06
CA ASN A 498 14.12 33.20 -12.05
C ASN A 498 12.86 33.13 -11.17
N GLY A 499 12.16 32.00 -11.19
CA GLY A 499 10.85 31.79 -10.59
C GLY A 499 9.68 32.16 -11.49
N THR A 500 9.86 33.05 -12.47
CA THR A 500 8.77 33.53 -13.34
C THR A 500 8.96 33.21 -14.82
N THR A 501 10.20 33.15 -15.27
CA THR A 501 10.57 32.90 -16.66
C THR A 501 11.83 32.07 -16.71
N LEU A 502 12.01 31.35 -17.81
CA LEU A 502 13.25 30.72 -18.19
C LEU A 502 14.15 31.67 -18.98
N SER A 503 15.46 31.43 -18.95
CA SER A 503 16.45 32.12 -19.79
C SER A 503 17.57 31.15 -20.16
N MET A 504 17.94 31.09 -21.44
CA MET A 504 19.03 30.21 -21.88
C MET A 504 20.38 30.76 -21.43
N THR A 505 21.08 30.02 -20.56
CA THR A 505 22.44 30.39 -20.13
C THR A 505 23.49 29.80 -21.05
N LYS A 506 23.27 28.56 -21.54
CA LYS A 506 24.20 27.88 -22.43
C LYS A 506 23.50 26.87 -23.32
N ARG A 507 23.96 26.77 -24.57
CA ARG A 507 23.63 25.67 -25.48
C ARG A 507 24.91 24.99 -25.96
N TYR A 508 24.89 23.67 -25.95
CA TYR A 508 25.94 22.83 -26.51
C TYR A 508 25.43 22.16 -27.78
N ASP A 509 26.18 22.34 -28.87
CA ASP A 509 25.84 21.85 -30.20
C ASP A 509 26.81 20.70 -30.52
N ALA A 510 26.29 19.47 -30.55
CA ALA A 510 27.01 18.20 -30.73
C ALA A 510 28.05 17.82 -29.64
N ASN A 511 28.67 18.79 -28.96
CA ASN A 511 29.75 18.53 -28.00
C ASN A 511 29.55 19.31 -26.71
N MET A 512 29.62 18.59 -25.59
CA MET A 512 29.93 19.15 -24.28
C MET A 512 31.46 19.14 -24.06
N PRO A 513 32.00 19.84 -23.04
CA PRO A 513 33.43 19.79 -22.74
C PRO A 513 33.92 18.34 -22.61
N SER A 514 34.89 17.97 -23.46
CA SER A 514 35.48 16.63 -23.50
C SER A 514 34.50 15.46 -23.73
N TRP A 515 33.30 15.74 -24.26
CA TRP A 515 32.27 14.73 -24.54
C TRP A 515 31.54 15.00 -25.86
N GLN A 516 31.66 14.08 -26.81
CA GLN A 516 30.89 14.12 -28.05
C GLN A 516 29.51 13.50 -27.83
N MET A 517 28.48 14.33 -27.71
CA MET A 517 27.12 13.85 -27.42
C MET A 517 26.60 12.89 -28.50
N LYS A 518 25.82 11.91 -28.06
CA LYS A 518 25.12 10.96 -28.92
C LYS A 518 23.63 10.86 -28.57
N PRO A 519 22.77 10.46 -29.53
CA PRO A 519 21.31 10.53 -29.37
C PRO A 519 20.69 9.83 -28.15
N GLN A 520 21.34 8.81 -27.59
CA GLN A 520 20.85 7.96 -26.51
C GLN A 520 21.69 8.11 -25.23
N ASP A 521 22.56 9.14 -25.14
CA ASP A 521 23.29 9.45 -23.92
C ASP A 521 22.27 9.58 -22.77
N ARG A 522 22.52 8.97 -21.62
CA ARG A 522 21.66 9.07 -20.44
C ARG A 522 22.25 10.08 -19.48
N HIS A 523 21.42 10.97 -18.95
CA HIS A 523 21.83 12.08 -18.11
C HIS A 523 21.22 11.92 -16.71
N TYR A 524 22.02 12.24 -15.70
CA TYR A 524 21.64 12.17 -14.29
C TYR A 524 22.11 13.45 -13.60
N VAL A 525 21.25 14.03 -12.77
CA VAL A 525 21.42 15.36 -12.18
C VAL A 525 21.50 15.24 -10.66
N GLY A 526 22.42 15.98 -10.05
CA GLY A 526 22.61 16.09 -8.60
C GLY A 526 23.95 16.74 -8.26
N ASP A 527 24.12 17.30 -7.07
CA ASP A 527 25.39 17.90 -6.62
C ASP A 527 26.47 16.84 -6.34
N PHE A 528 27.10 16.33 -7.40
CA PHE A 528 28.12 15.27 -7.29
C PHE A 528 29.44 15.80 -6.72
N ASN A 529 29.70 17.10 -6.82
CA ASN A 529 30.95 17.71 -6.41
C ASN A 529 30.92 18.36 -5.00
N GLY A 530 29.73 18.63 -4.47
CA GLY A 530 29.48 19.20 -3.16
C GLY A 530 29.63 20.72 -3.10
N ASP A 531 29.51 21.42 -4.24
CA ASP A 531 29.60 22.89 -4.30
C ASP A 531 28.25 23.60 -4.20
N GLY A 532 27.19 22.86 -3.87
CA GLY A 532 25.83 23.37 -3.73
C GLY A 532 25.16 23.66 -5.07
N LYS A 533 25.69 23.13 -6.18
CA LYS A 533 25.06 23.20 -7.50
C LYS A 533 24.84 21.80 -8.03
N ASP A 534 23.71 21.59 -8.66
CA ASP A 534 23.49 20.34 -9.36
C ASP A 534 24.41 20.23 -10.58
N ASP A 535 25.01 19.05 -10.71
CA ASP A 535 25.97 18.68 -11.74
C ASP A 535 25.34 17.67 -12.73
N LEU A 536 26.16 17.14 -13.64
CA LEU A 536 25.74 16.20 -14.67
C LEU A 536 26.61 14.95 -14.72
N PHE A 537 26.00 13.79 -14.53
CA PHE A 537 26.54 12.54 -15.02
C PHE A 537 25.97 12.20 -16.40
N VAL A 538 26.84 11.80 -17.33
CA VAL A 538 26.46 11.35 -18.68
C VAL A 538 26.99 9.94 -18.92
N PHE A 539 26.08 9.03 -19.25
CA PHE A 539 26.38 7.65 -19.56
C PHE A 539 26.03 7.34 -21.02
N ASN A 540 27.02 6.91 -21.81
CA ASN A 540 26.82 6.73 -23.26
C ASN A 540 26.08 5.41 -23.63
N GLY A 541 25.96 4.46 -22.70
CA GLY A 541 25.49 3.12 -23.03
C GLY A 541 26.32 2.48 -24.12
N SER A 542 25.67 2.02 -25.20
CA SER A 542 26.34 1.32 -26.30
C SER A 542 26.68 2.21 -27.50
N GLN A 543 26.66 3.54 -27.36
CA GLN A 543 26.76 4.42 -28.52
C GLN A 543 28.18 4.62 -29.05
N TRP A 544 29.20 4.27 -28.27
CA TRP A 544 30.62 4.37 -28.67
C TRP A 544 31.26 2.96 -28.63
N SER A 545 32.53 2.87 -29.06
CA SER A 545 33.29 1.61 -29.03
C SER A 545 33.60 1.08 -27.63
N ILE A 546 33.57 1.96 -26.62
CA ILE A 546 33.76 1.66 -25.21
C ILE A 546 32.60 2.31 -24.43
N ILE A 547 32.29 1.79 -23.25
CA ILE A 547 31.33 2.38 -22.32
C ILE A 547 31.98 3.56 -21.60
N TYR A 548 31.32 4.71 -21.51
CA TYR A 548 31.82 5.90 -20.85
C TYR A 548 30.82 6.42 -19.83
N LEU A 549 31.36 6.92 -18.73
CA LEU A 549 30.65 7.72 -17.74
C LEU A 549 31.42 9.03 -17.54
N GLY A 550 30.79 10.16 -17.78
CA GLY A 550 31.38 11.49 -17.60
C GLY A 550 30.71 12.23 -16.45
N MET A 551 31.50 12.71 -15.49
CA MET A 551 31.11 13.66 -14.45
C MET A 551 31.45 15.07 -14.93
N LEU A 552 30.44 15.92 -15.11
CA LEU A 552 30.63 17.31 -15.49
C LEU A 552 30.08 18.23 -14.39
N GLY A 553 30.96 19.06 -13.85
CA GLY A 553 30.60 20.09 -12.88
C GLY A 553 29.90 21.28 -13.54
N SER A 554 28.85 21.80 -12.91
CA SER A 554 28.16 23.02 -13.34
C SER A 554 28.76 24.27 -12.69
N SER A 555 28.91 25.34 -13.47
CA SER A 555 29.21 26.69 -12.96
C SER A 555 27.98 27.61 -12.95
N GLY A 556 26.79 27.06 -13.21
CA GLY A 556 25.56 27.81 -13.48
C GLY A 556 25.48 28.44 -14.87
N ASN A 557 26.61 28.66 -15.55
CA ASN A 557 26.67 29.25 -16.90
C ASN A 557 27.34 28.34 -17.93
N SER A 558 28.00 27.27 -17.49
CA SER A 558 28.65 26.29 -18.34
C SER A 558 28.97 25.02 -17.54
N LEU A 559 29.12 23.92 -18.27
CA LEU A 559 29.68 22.67 -17.79
C LEU A 559 31.21 22.67 -17.91
N SER A 560 31.85 21.85 -17.08
CA SER A 560 33.26 21.49 -17.20
C SER A 560 33.44 20.01 -16.87
N MET A 561 34.28 19.28 -17.60
CA MET A 561 34.52 17.86 -17.33
C MET A 561 35.39 17.70 -16.08
N THR A 562 34.80 17.20 -15.01
CA THR A 562 35.51 16.87 -13.76
C THR A 562 36.28 15.56 -13.94
N LYS A 563 35.59 14.53 -14.44
CA LYS A 563 36.18 13.20 -14.64
C LYS A 563 35.46 12.40 -15.71
N ARG A 564 36.21 11.74 -16.58
CA ARG A 564 35.68 10.74 -17.51
C ARG A 564 36.24 9.36 -17.17
N TYR A 565 35.36 8.37 -17.19
CA TYR A 565 35.69 6.96 -17.03
C TYR A 565 35.53 6.25 -18.36
N ASP A 566 36.57 5.51 -18.74
CA ASP A 566 36.68 4.84 -20.03
C ASP A 566 36.64 3.32 -19.76
N GLY A 567 35.44 2.74 -19.83
CA GLY A 567 35.15 1.33 -19.63
C GLY A 567 34.99 0.88 -18.18
N ASN A 568 35.60 1.56 -17.21
CA ASN A 568 35.56 1.17 -15.79
C ASN A 568 35.55 2.39 -14.86
N THR A 569 34.74 2.32 -13.80
CA THR A 569 34.95 3.12 -12.58
C THR A 569 35.72 2.26 -11.57
N PRO A 570 36.43 2.86 -10.59
CA PRO A 570 37.15 2.08 -9.58
C PRO A 570 36.20 1.12 -8.83
N GLY A 571 36.34 -0.19 -9.05
CA GLY A 571 35.50 -1.22 -8.43
C GLY A 571 34.27 -1.66 -9.24
N TRP A 572 33.96 -1.02 -10.36
CA TRP A 572 32.86 -1.42 -11.24
C TRP A 572 33.27 -1.34 -12.72
N GLN A 573 33.25 -2.49 -13.38
CA GLN A 573 33.42 -2.53 -14.82
C GLN A 573 32.09 -2.14 -15.47
N MET A 574 32.07 -1.14 -16.35
CA MET A 574 30.81 -0.64 -16.89
C MET A 574 30.32 -1.46 -18.09
N ARG A 575 29.01 -1.54 -18.26
CA ARG A 575 28.32 -2.25 -19.35
C ARG A 575 27.11 -1.49 -19.89
N LYS A 576 26.73 -1.79 -21.13
CA LYS A 576 25.71 -1.02 -21.89
C LYS A 576 24.37 -0.89 -21.15
N ASN A 577 23.98 -1.89 -20.36
CA ASN A 577 22.70 -1.95 -19.66
C ASN A 577 22.78 -1.50 -18.20
N ASP A 578 23.89 -0.90 -17.75
CA ASP A 578 23.99 -0.33 -16.40
C ASP A 578 22.93 0.75 -16.20
N ARG A 579 22.03 0.58 -15.22
CA ARG A 579 21.00 1.56 -14.84
C ARG A 579 21.49 2.30 -13.60
N HIS A 580 21.47 3.62 -13.63
CA HIS A 580 21.95 4.43 -12.51
C HIS A 580 20.80 5.20 -11.86
N TYR A 581 20.89 5.40 -10.55
CA TYR A 581 19.90 6.12 -9.75
C TYR A 581 20.63 7.09 -8.84
N VAL A 582 20.31 8.39 -8.94
CA VAL A 582 20.97 9.44 -8.15
C VAL A 582 20.50 9.37 -6.71
N SER A 583 21.44 9.46 -5.77
CA SER A 583 21.18 9.29 -4.35
C SER A 583 22.42 9.69 -3.57
N ASP A 584 22.33 10.34 -2.41
CA ASP A 584 23.48 10.46 -1.49
C ASP A 584 23.58 9.18 -0.65
N VAL A 585 24.41 8.22 -1.09
CA VAL A 585 24.42 6.84 -0.59
C VAL A 585 25.25 6.69 0.70
N ASN A 586 26.13 7.67 0.97
CA ASN A 586 27.00 7.67 2.15
C ASN A 586 26.64 8.76 3.18
N GLY A 587 25.74 9.69 2.86
CA GLY A 587 25.29 10.78 3.70
C GLY A 587 26.31 11.91 3.85
N ASP A 588 27.19 12.10 2.86
CA ASP A 588 28.27 13.10 2.94
C ASP A 588 27.89 14.48 2.35
N GLY A 589 26.63 14.63 1.93
CA GLY A 589 26.08 15.85 1.33
C GLY A 589 26.33 15.96 -0.17
N LYS A 590 26.98 14.96 -0.80
CA LYS A 590 27.12 14.89 -2.27
C LYS A 590 26.16 13.84 -2.82
N SER A 591 25.73 14.08 -4.04
CA SER A 591 25.09 13.05 -4.83
C SER A 591 26.09 11.94 -5.15
N ASP A 592 25.61 10.70 -5.08
CA ASP A 592 26.24 9.46 -5.53
C ASP A 592 25.31 8.76 -6.55
N LEU A 593 25.63 7.52 -6.90
CA LEU A 593 24.76 6.67 -7.71
C LEU A 593 24.58 5.29 -7.08
N PHE A 594 23.37 4.74 -7.11
CA PHE A 594 23.20 3.29 -7.22
C PHE A 594 23.36 2.87 -8.68
N VAL A 595 23.86 1.65 -8.91
CA VAL A 595 23.98 1.05 -10.25
C VAL A 595 23.45 -0.38 -10.26
N TYR A 596 22.65 -0.72 -11.26
CA TYR A 596 22.07 -2.05 -11.44
C TYR A 596 22.27 -2.58 -12.87
N ASN A 597 22.66 -3.86 -13.01
CA ASN A 597 22.73 -4.55 -14.30
C ASN A 597 22.40 -6.04 -14.15
N TYR A 598 21.44 -6.52 -14.95
CA TYR A 598 21.03 -7.93 -14.98
C TYR A 598 21.25 -8.63 -16.34
N GLN A 599 21.81 -7.92 -17.33
CA GLN A 599 21.80 -8.39 -18.73
C GLN A 599 23.19 -8.70 -19.28
N ASP A 600 24.20 -7.95 -18.83
CA ASP A 600 25.51 -7.98 -19.47
C ASP A 600 26.53 -8.90 -18.78
N TRP A 601 26.12 -9.51 -17.68
CA TRP A 601 26.97 -10.33 -16.81
C TRP A 601 26.40 -11.72 -16.61
N SER A 602 27.19 -12.59 -15.99
CA SER A 602 26.74 -13.94 -15.61
C SER A 602 25.73 -13.94 -14.45
N TYR A 603 25.77 -12.89 -13.62
CA TYR A 603 24.85 -12.64 -12.51
C TYR A 603 24.25 -11.25 -12.62
N GLU A 604 23.21 -11.00 -11.86
CA GLU A 604 22.65 -9.68 -11.62
C GLU A 604 23.51 -8.93 -10.59
N TYR A 605 23.86 -7.68 -10.85
CA TYR A 605 24.71 -6.87 -9.98
C TYR A 605 23.98 -5.61 -9.54
N LEU A 606 23.99 -5.36 -8.22
CA LEU A 606 23.59 -4.09 -7.63
C LEU A 606 24.80 -3.48 -6.91
N GLY A 607 25.06 -2.21 -7.14
CA GLY A 607 26.19 -1.51 -6.57
C GLY A 607 25.94 -0.06 -6.23
N THR A 608 26.94 0.54 -5.60
CA THR A 608 27.04 1.96 -5.30
C THR A 608 28.23 2.52 -6.05
N MET A 609 28.15 3.78 -6.49
CA MET A 609 29.26 4.57 -7.01
C MET A 609 29.30 5.89 -6.23
N VAL A 610 30.17 5.94 -5.23
CA VAL A 610 30.27 7.05 -4.27
C VAL A 610 31.23 8.11 -4.79
N SER A 611 30.76 9.36 -4.89
CA SER A 611 31.53 10.52 -5.29
C SER A 611 32.32 11.11 -4.12
N ASN A 612 33.58 11.48 -4.37
CA ASN A 612 34.33 12.37 -3.48
C ASN A 612 34.46 13.79 -4.06
N GLY A 613 33.65 14.08 -5.07
CA GLY A 613 33.60 15.34 -5.82
C GLY A 613 34.62 15.52 -6.94
N THR A 614 35.61 14.63 -7.05
CA THR A 614 36.54 14.61 -8.19
C THR A 614 36.66 13.24 -8.84
N SER A 615 36.17 12.20 -8.17
CA SER A 615 36.22 10.81 -8.60
C SER A 615 35.14 9.98 -7.92
N LEU A 616 34.95 8.75 -8.42
CA LEU A 616 34.01 7.75 -7.95
C LEU A 616 34.78 6.59 -7.33
N SER A 617 34.19 5.97 -6.33
CA SER A 617 34.58 4.67 -5.80
C SER A 617 33.35 3.76 -5.72
N SER A 618 33.47 2.54 -6.24
CA SER A 618 32.33 1.65 -6.41
C SER A 618 32.41 0.41 -5.54
N SER A 619 31.26 -0.06 -5.08
CA SER A 619 31.11 -1.33 -4.35
C SER A 619 29.85 -2.06 -4.83
N TRP A 620 29.77 -3.38 -4.69
CA TRP A 620 28.65 -4.14 -5.25
C TRP A 620 28.37 -5.47 -4.54
N ARG A 621 27.19 -6.01 -4.85
CA ARG A 621 26.73 -7.37 -4.59
C ARG A 621 26.28 -8.01 -5.90
N GLU A 622 26.47 -9.31 -6.04
CA GLU A 622 26.04 -10.11 -7.18
C GLU A 622 25.01 -11.13 -6.74
N ASP A 623 24.02 -11.40 -7.59
CA ASP A 623 22.91 -12.36 -7.46
C ASP A 623 21.99 -12.12 -6.25
N TRP A 624 22.56 -11.99 -5.05
CA TRP A 624 21.85 -11.82 -3.79
C TRP A 624 22.32 -10.60 -2.99
N VAL A 625 21.35 -9.82 -2.51
CA VAL A 625 21.55 -8.87 -1.40
C VAL A 625 20.83 -9.41 -0.19
N GLY A 626 21.57 -10.07 0.70
CA GLY A 626 20.96 -10.85 1.78
C GLY A 626 20.09 -11.97 1.21
N GLU A 627 18.78 -11.86 1.39
CA GLU A 627 17.79 -12.83 0.88
C GLU A 627 17.05 -12.33 -0.36
N TRP A 628 17.36 -11.13 -0.84
CA TRP A 628 16.80 -10.63 -2.07
C TRP A 628 17.58 -11.19 -3.25
N ASN A 629 16.92 -12.00 -4.09
CA ASN A 629 17.47 -12.42 -5.37
C ASN A 629 17.19 -11.31 -6.40
N LEU A 630 18.26 -10.71 -6.92
CA LEU A 630 18.17 -9.64 -7.91
C LEU A 630 17.64 -10.19 -9.22
N GLY A 631 16.70 -9.48 -9.86
CA GLY A 631 16.11 -9.95 -11.11
C GLY A 631 15.59 -8.85 -12.05
N PRO A 632 15.37 -9.20 -13.33
CA PRO A 632 14.85 -8.26 -14.34
C PRO A 632 13.60 -7.45 -13.94
N PRO A 633 12.64 -8.01 -13.16
CA PRO A 633 11.45 -7.27 -12.73
C PRO A 633 11.68 -6.22 -11.63
N ASP A 634 12.88 -6.16 -11.04
CA ASP A 634 13.15 -5.30 -9.90
C ASP A 634 13.19 -3.82 -10.31
N ILE A 635 12.54 -3.02 -9.47
CA ILE A 635 12.46 -1.57 -9.52
C ILE A 635 13.17 -1.05 -8.27
N PHE A 636 13.94 0.01 -8.42
CA PHE A 636 14.79 0.59 -7.38
C PHE A 636 14.39 2.04 -7.17
N GLU A 637 14.05 2.37 -5.93
CA GLU A 637 13.58 3.69 -5.49
C GLU A 637 14.50 4.19 -4.35
N PRO A 638 15.47 5.08 -4.66
CA PRO A 638 16.27 5.72 -3.63
C PRO A 638 15.41 6.57 -2.71
N CYS A 639 15.56 6.42 -1.40
CA CYS A 639 14.75 7.13 -0.39
C CYS A 639 15.49 7.18 0.95
N ASN A 640 15.04 7.98 1.92
CA ASN A 640 15.60 8.07 3.28
C ASN A 640 14.69 7.36 4.30
N TYR A 641 14.49 6.06 4.18
CA TYR A 641 13.60 5.37 5.13
C TYR A 641 14.20 5.30 6.55
N GLU A 642 15.54 5.37 6.73
CA GLU A 642 16.20 5.39 8.06
C GLU A 642 16.06 6.72 8.79
N GLY A 643 15.93 7.83 8.06
CA GLY A 643 15.79 9.18 8.63
C GLY A 643 17.12 9.82 8.99
N VAL A 644 18.22 9.31 8.44
CA VAL A 644 19.54 9.91 8.63
C VAL A 644 19.67 11.05 7.64
N THR A 645 19.74 12.29 8.14
CA THR A 645 19.86 13.48 7.29
C THR A 645 20.99 13.33 6.27
N GLY A 646 20.67 13.57 5.00
CA GLY A 646 21.62 13.47 3.89
C GLY A 646 21.82 12.05 3.38
N LYS A 647 21.66 11.00 4.20
CA LYS A 647 21.85 9.62 3.74
C LYS A 647 20.57 9.08 3.10
N ARG A 648 20.72 8.43 1.95
CA ARG A 648 19.66 7.74 1.23
C ARG A 648 19.94 6.24 1.19
N ASP A 649 18.92 5.49 1.54
CA ASP A 649 18.80 4.04 1.39
C ASP A 649 18.06 3.70 0.08
N LEU A 650 17.65 2.44 -0.06
CA LEU A 650 17.07 1.93 -1.30
C LEU A 650 15.90 1.00 -1.01
N ILE A 651 14.74 1.33 -1.55
CA ILE A 651 13.63 0.38 -1.65
C ILE A 651 13.78 -0.36 -2.96
N VAL A 652 13.77 -1.69 -2.90
CA VAL A 652 13.70 -2.56 -4.06
C VAL A 652 12.35 -3.24 -4.09
N HIS A 653 11.67 -3.24 -5.22
CA HIS A 653 10.32 -3.80 -5.31
C HIS A 653 10.00 -4.36 -6.69
N ASN A 654 9.05 -5.29 -6.73
CA ASN A 654 8.50 -5.85 -7.97
C ASN A 654 7.03 -6.23 -7.77
N GLN A 655 6.46 -7.08 -8.61
CA GLN A 655 5.06 -7.49 -8.49
C GLN A 655 4.71 -8.03 -7.09
N ASN A 656 5.58 -8.87 -6.52
CA ASN A 656 5.27 -9.65 -5.31
C ASN A 656 6.21 -9.35 -4.15
N TRP A 657 7.36 -8.72 -4.36
CA TRP A 657 8.35 -8.54 -3.31
C TRP A 657 8.64 -7.08 -3.07
N LEU A 658 8.92 -6.74 -1.80
CA LEU A 658 9.43 -5.45 -1.38
C LEU A 658 10.57 -5.66 -0.38
N GLY A 659 11.71 -5.01 -0.64
CA GLY A 659 12.92 -5.09 0.16
C GLY A 659 13.40 -3.70 0.56
N MET A 660 13.88 -3.60 1.79
CA MET A 660 14.55 -2.41 2.33
C MET A 660 16.04 -2.68 2.34
N ILE A 661 16.81 -2.05 1.45
CA ILE A 661 18.26 -2.20 1.32
C ILE A 661 18.93 -0.90 1.76
N ARG A 662 19.96 -1.02 2.60
CA ARG A 662 20.79 0.12 2.99
C ARG A 662 22.24 -0.10 2.61
N ASN A 663 22.94 0.99 2.35
CA ASN A 663 24.39 1.00 2.33
C ASN A 663 24.93 1.21 3.75
N VAL A 664 25.77 0.30 4.23
CA VAL A 664 26.43 0.41 5.53
C VAL A 664 27.93 0.60 5.30
N PRO A 665 28.55 1.68 5.81
CA PRO A 665 29.99 1.91 5.69
C PRO A 665 30.81 0.68 6.09
N GLY A 666 31.70 0.25 5.21
CA GLY A 666 32.55 -0.94 5.40
C GLY A 666 31.86 -2.30 5.18
N SER A 667 30.53 -2.37 5.23
CA SER A 667 29.76 -3.60 4.99
C SER A 667 29.07 -3.64 3.62
N GLY A 668 28.96 -2.51 2.94
CA GLY A 668 28.29 -2.37 1.64
C GLY A 668 26.77 -2.50 1.74
N LEU A 669 26.15 -2.99 0.67
CA LEU A 669 24.69 -3.18 0.60
C LEU A 669 24.24 -4.35 1.48
N LEU A 670 23.26 -4.07 2.36
CA LEU A 670 22.63 -5.03 3.27
C LEU A 670 21.11 -4.93 3.19
N LEU A 671 20.45 -6.08 3.11
CA LEU A 671 19.00 -6.20 3.20
C LEU A 671 18.58 -6.08 4.67
N GLN A 672 17.85 -5.02 4.99
CA GLN A 672 17.29 -4.76 6.32
C GLN A 672 16.00 -5.55 6.55
N LYS A 673 15.10 -5.56 5.55
CA LYS A 673 13.82 -6.26 5.64
C LYS A 673 13.29 -6.66 4.27
N ILE A 674 12.50 -7.74 4.24
CA ILE A 674 11.87 -8.26 3.03
C ILE A 674 10.43 -8.68 3.32
N TYR A 675 9.54 -8.36 2.38
CA TYR A 675 8.12 -8.67 2.42
C TYR A 675 7.70 -9.37 1.14
N TYR A 676 6.80 -10.34 1.27
CA TYR A 676 6.20 -11.05 0.16
C TYR A 676 4.70 -10.79 0.12
N LYS A 677 4.19 -10.31 -1.01
CA LYS A 677 2.80 -9.97 -1.34
C LYS A 677 2.11 -8.89 -0.51
N TRP A 678 2.46 -8.75 0.77
CA TRP A 678 1.97 -7.74 1.70
C TRP A 678 2.99 -7.52 2.82
N ILE A 679 2.87 -6.39 3.52
CA ILE A 679 3.76 -6.01 4.62
C ILE A 679 3.20 -6.53 5.94
N HIS A 680 4.01 -7.24 6.73
CA HIS A 680 3.63 -7.66 8.07
C HIS A 680 4.83 -7.66 9.02
N ASN A 681 4.58 -7.45 10.32
CA ASN A 681 5.62 -7.29 11.33
C ASN A 681 5.62 -8.38 12.40
N TYR A 682 5.14 -9.57 12.06
CA TYR A 682 5.32 -10.76 12.91
C TYR A 682 6.78 -11.02 13.22
N ARG A 683 7.03 -11.40 14.48
CA ARG A 683 8.39 -11.70 14.96
C ARG A 683 8.96 -12.95 14.31
N TYR A 684 8.11 -13.93 14.06
CA TYR A 684 8.46 -15.21 13.43
C TYR A 684 7.42 -15.57 12.39
N GLY A 685 7.84 -16.38 11.42
CA GLY A 685 6.98 -16.77 10.31
C GLY A 685 7.16 -15.88 9.10
N ARG A 686 7.32 -16.57 7.98
CA ARG A 686 7.29 -16.00 6.64
C ARG A 686 6.06 -16.55 5.95
N ASN A 687 5.42 -15.72 5.14
CA ASN A 687 4.31 -16.12 4.29
C ASN A 687 4.75 -16.72 2.94
N TRP A 688 6.06 -17.00 2.76
CA TRP A 688 6.63 -17.74 1.62
C TRP A 688 7.26 -19.07 2.04
#